data_AF-A0A1Z5TF58-F1
#
_entry.id   AF-A0A1Z5TF58-F1
#
_cell.length_a   1.000
_cell.length_b   1.000
_cell.length_c   1.000
_cell.angle_alpha   90.00
_cell.angle_beta   90.00
_cell.angle_gamma   90.00
#
_symmetry.space_group_name_H-M   'P 1'
#
loop_
_entity.id
_entity.type
_entity.pdbx_description
1 polymer ?
#
loop_
_entity_poly.entity_id
_entity_poly.type
_entity_poly.pdbx_seq_one_letter_code
_entity_poly.pdbx_strand_id
1 'polypeptide(L)'
;MSASAIAQSCWQDVNCTGPVNTAFPGPWEDNIYSPASRTIAPSTVISLDTGEVIADYPGPSTLVGNASALVFDFGKEVGGITTIKYSTTGNAGQLGLAFTEAKNWIGLASDSSNGKFARGVGDQACDDGAIYDYFPAAGNYSYTMDIPHMRGGFRYLTLFLLTNVTDGTSITIDDVSLEIGFQPTWSNLRAYQGYFHSNDEELNKIWYSGAYTLQTNNVPTDTGRWIPPVSSGWANNGTLSNGTTVIVDGAKRDRAVWPGDMGIAVPSTFVSIGDLESVMTALQTMYDHQNSDGSFPEAGPPLLQQGSDTYHMWTMIGTYNYILYTNDTAFLEKNWARYEYAMEYIHGKVLQPLGLLNVTGLRDWARQATGGNSSEPNMILYRTLVTGADLASWMGDDNLSAKWTSRAETLKCNINAHLYDTEYGAFADNTTTSLHPQDANSMSLLFGVVPYSSSIAQSISERLTDNWTPIGPEATELPNNISPFISSFELQGHLAVGNTARALGLIRTCWGWYLNNPNGTKSTVIEGYLTNGSFAYRNYRGYMYDAAYVSHAHGWSSGPTSALTNYILGLEITGRVGSTWRFAPQFGDLTSVQGGFMTSLGAFQASWNITGEETQVKSPRQIAFKMFYEPGKTHHGLPHDPFKACVVPRPIGWISTRSREGVDNLAPYSQFNNLTFDPPYVMFAANEDLASNRKDSTINAEQSGEFCWNLATWDLRESVNASAEWFDRHVDEFERAGLEKEQAKIVNAPMVKASPVRFECKYYTTLRLPGNPPMGTVDVVIGRVVAIHVDDKVLTNGFIDIAKTQPIARCGYHQYAHITGDDIFEMIIPGDPKQLVGLEGNMQRAKEVGADKVKVNPTQ
;
A
#
# COMPACT_ATOMS: atom_id res chain seq x y z
N MET A 1 1.07 -6.06 26.75
CA MET A 1 -0.40 -6.10 26.80
C MET A 1 -0.88 -5.27 25.62
N SER A 2 -1.46 -5.90 24.60
CA SER A 2 -1.93 -5.18 23.40
C SER A 2 -3.17 -4.37 23.78
N ALA A 3 -3.04 -3.04 23.83
CA ALA A 3 -4.19 -2.16 23.89
C ALA A 3 -4.97 -2.33 22.58
N SER A 4 -6.08 -3.07 22.61
CA SER A 4 -7.05 -3.04 21.52
C SER A 4 -7.57 -1.61 21.45
N ALA A 5 -7.19 -0.86 20.41
CA ALA A 5 -7.71 0.47 20.17
C ALA A 5 -9.24 0.39 20.06
N ILE A 6 -9.93 1.15 20.91
CA ILE A 6 -11.38 1.32 20.87
C ILE A 6 -11.72 1.95 19.51
N ALA A 7 -12.68 1.39 18.77
CA ALA A 7 -13.14 1.97 17.52
C ALA A 7 -13.59 3.43 17.75
N GLN A 8 -12.84 4.39 17.20
CA GLN A 8 -13.17 5.81 17.25
C GLN A 8 -13.88 6.23 15.96
N SER A 9 -14.59 7.36 16.02
CA SER A 9 -15.03 8.03 14.80
C SER A 9 -13.84 8.56 14.02
N CYS A 10 -14.00 8.63 12.70
CA CYS A 10 -13.13 9.39 11.83
C CYS A 10 -13.34 10.89 12.03
N TRP A 11 -12.55 11.71 11.35
CA TRP A 11 -12.61 13.15 11.56
C TRP A 11 -13.97 13.70 11.11
N GLN A 12 -14.68 14.36 12.02
CA GLN A 12 -16.02 14.91 11.76
C GLN A 12 -16.96 13.87 11.11
N ASP A 13 -17.58 14.22 9.99
CA ASP A 13 -18.53 13.38 9.25
C ASP A 13 -17.86 12.52 8.15
N VAL A 14 -16.52 12.45 8.13
CA VAL A 14 -15.78 11.65 7.13
C VAL A 14 -15.96 10.16 7.38
N ASN A 15 -16.27 9.40 6.33
CA ASN A 15 -16.38 7.94 6.41
C ASN A 15 -15.02 7.29 6.69
N CYS A 16 -15.01 6.30 7.58
CA CYS A 16 -13.81 5.52 7.84
C CYS A 16 -13.52 4.52 6.73
N THR A 17 -12.45 4.76 5.96
CA THR A 17 -11.91 3.86 4.94
C THR A 17 -10.54 3.29 5.30
N GLY A 18 -9.87 3.89 6.29
CA GLY A 18 -8.54 3.49 6.74
C GLY A 18 -8.49 2.17 7.52
N PRO A 19 -7.27 1.62 7.72
CA PRO A 19 -7.06 0.42 8.50
C PRO A 19 -7.48 0.62 9.97
N VAL A 20 -8.04 -0.44 10.55
CA VAL A 20 -8.43 -0.47 11.97
C VAL A 20 -7.33 -1.04 12.87
N ASN A 21 -6.40 -1.81 12.31
CA ASN A 21 -5.30 -2.45 13.02
C ASN A 21 -3.97 -2.12 12.36
N THR A 22 -2.92 -2.00 13.18
CA THR A 22 -1.54 -2.06 12.71
C THR A 22 -1.31 -3.36 11.93
N ALA A 23 -0.53 -3.28 10.85
CA ALA A 23 -0.17 -4.48 10.10
C ALA A 23 0.85 -5.35 10.86
N PHE A 24 1.68 -4.71 11.70
CA PHE A 24 2.81 -5.31 12.37
C PHE A 24 2.80 -4.96 13.86
N PRO A 25 2.00 -5.64 14.70
CA PRO A 25 2.02 -5.41 16.13
C PRO A 25 3.35 -5.86 16.75
N GLY A 26 3.93 -5.04 17.62
CA GLY A 26 5.23 -5.33 18.24
C GLY A 26 5.78 -4.21 19.10
N PRO A 27 6.94 -4.40 19.75
CA PRO A 27 7.53 -3.40 20.66
C PRO A 27 7.91 -2.09 19.94
N TRP A 28 8.14 -2.13 18.63
CA TRP A 28 8.46 -0.94 17.84
C TRP A 28 7.30 0.07 17.77
N GLU A 29 6.06 -0.34 18.09
CA GLU A 29 4.91 0.57 18.16
C GLU A 29 5.09 1.68 19.22
N ASP A 30 5.96 1.47 20.21
CA ASP A 30 6.30 2.50 21.22
C ASP A 30 6.94 3.74 20.57
N ASN A 31 7.46 3.63 19.35
CA ASN A 31 8.02 4.76 18.59
C ASN A 31 6.97 5.51 17.74
N ILE A 32 5.74 5.01 17.62
CA ILE A 32 4.68 5.70 16.86
C ILE A 32 4.27 6.97 17.61
N TYR A 33 4.53 8.14 17.03
CA TYR A 33 4.15 9.43 17.61
C TYR A 33 2.64 9.70 17.57
N SER A 34 1.91 9.09 16.63
CA SER A 34 0.46 9.26 16.50
C SER A 34 -0.28 8.96 17.80
N PRO A 35 -1.20 9.83 18.24
CA PRO A 35 -1.94 9.59 19.47
C PRO A 35 -2.84 8.36 19.35
N ALA A 36 -3.08 7.68 20.47
CA ALA A 36 -4.03 6.56 20.53
C ALA A 36 -5.50 7.01 20.41
N SER A 37 -5.74 8.32 20.41
CA SER A 37 -7.06 8.93 20.32
C SER A 37 -7.06 10.13 19.38
N ARG A 38 -8.17 10.36 18.67
CA ARG A 38 -8.46 11.58 17.90
C ARG A 38 -8.42 12.83 18.78
N THR A 39 -8.86 12.70 20.02
CA THR A 39 -8.79 13.79 20.99
C THR A 39 -7.54 13.64 21.84
N ILE A 40 -6.71 14.68 21.87
CA ILE A 40 -5.46 14.76 22.66
C ILE A 40 -5.46 16.01 23.54
N ALA A 41 -4.78 15.94 24.67
CA ALA A 41 -4.52 17.07 25.57
C ALA A 41 -3.00 17.38 25.62
N PRO A 42 -2.61 18.57 26.10
CA PRO A 42 -1.21 18.90 26.37
C PRO A 42 -0.56 17.89 27.31
N SER A 43 0.77 17.76 27.22
CA SER A 43 1.56 16.91 28.11
C SER A 43 2.11 17.71 29.30
N THR A 44 2.54 18.95 29.05
CA THR A 44 3.16 19.82 30.07
C THR A 44 2.72 21.27 29.88
N VAL A 45 2.93 22.07 30.94
CA VAL A 45 2.81 23.52 30.92
C VAL A 45 4.23 24.11 31.04
N ILE A 46 4.55 25.07 30.18
CA ILE A 46 5.85 25.75 30.13
C ILE A 46 5.68 27.26 30.33
N SER A 47 6.71 27.89 30.89
CA SER A 47 6.78 29.34 31.06
C SER A 47 7.00 30.03 29.71
N LEU A 48 6.24 31.08 29.41
CA LEU A 48 6.45 31.88 28.21
C LEU A 48 7.81 32.60 28.23
N ASP A 49 8.20 33.13 29.40
CA ASP A 49 9.42 33.94 29.55
C ASP A 49 10.72 33.12 29.42
N THR A 50 10.72 31.91 29.97
CA THR A 50 11.93 31.05 30.04
C THR A 50 11.89 29.88 29.06
N GLY A 51 10.71 29.49 28.60
CA GLY A 51 10.48 28.24 27.87
C GLY A 51 10.67 26.99 28.72
N GLU A 52 10.89 27.09 30.04
CA GLU A 52 11.11 25.91 30.89
C GLU A 52 9.79 25.25 31.30
N VAL A 53 9.82 23.93 31.50
CA VAL A 53 8.67 23.17 32.01
C VAL A 53 8.43 23.58 33.45
N ILE A 54 7.21 24.04 33.74
CA ILE A 54 6.79 24.44 35.09
C ILE A 54 5.89 23.40 35.75
N ALA A 55 5.21 22.55 34.97
CA ALA A 55 4.44 21.40 35.48
C ALA A 55 4.06 20.40 34.38
N ASP A 56 3.66 19.19 34.79
CA ASP A 56 2.89 18.26 33.97
C ASP A 56 1.45 18.77 33.79
N TYR A 57 0.78 18.34 32.72
CA TYR A 57 -0.63 18.64 32.49
C TYR A 57 -1.54 17.46 32.92
N PRO A 58 -2.65 17.70 33.67
CA PRO A 58 -3.12 19.00 34.16
C PRO A 58 -2.24 19.56 35.29
N GLY A 59 -1.93 20.85 35.21
CA GLY A 59 -1.02 21.58 36.11
C GLY A 59 -1.47 23.01 36.37
N PRO A 60 -0.58 23.94 36.80
CA PRO A 60 -0.90 25.35 36.96
C PRO A 60 -1.56 25.91 35.70
N SER A 61 -2.75 26.47 35.89
CA SER A 61 -3.64 26.83 34.79
C SER A 61 -4.27 28.19 34.96
N THR A 62 -3.79 29.01 35.90
CA THR A 62 -4.39 30.32 36.20
C THR A 62 -3.55 31.46 35.63
N LEU A 63 -4.19 32.28 34.81
CA LEU A 63 -3.73 33.54 34.25
C LEU A 63 -4.27 34.67 35.12
N VAL A 64 -3.41 35.56 35.63
CA VAL A 64 -3.79 36.65 36.52
C VAL A 64 -3.28 37.98 35.98
N GLY A 65 -4.20 38.91 35.73
CA GLY A 65 -3.86 40.24 35.22
C GLY A 65 -3.59 40.28 33.71
N ASN A 66 -3.57 41.50 33.18
CA ASN A 66 -3.43 41.75 31.74
C ASN A 66 -2.09 41.22 31.19
N ALA A 67 -2.15 40.57 30.03
CA ALA A 67 -1.04 39.94 29.32
C ALA A 67 -0.34 38.78 30.06
N SER A 68 -0.96 38.22 31.12
CA SER A 68 -0.49 36.97 31.71
C SER A 68 -0.73 35.80 30.75
N ALA A 69 0.24 34.90 30.65
CA ALA A 69 0.24 33.81 29.66
C ALA A 69 0.84 32.51 30.20
N LEU A 70 0.33 31.39 29.69
CA LEU A 70 0.87 30.05 29.89
C LEU A 70 0.96 29.34 28.54
N VAL A 71 2.00 28.54 28.36
CA VAL A 71 2.21 27.78 27.12
C VAL A 71 1.98 26.31 27.41
N PHE A 72 1.09 25.69 26.65
CA PHE A 72 0.73 24.29 26.74
C PHE A 72 1.48 23.52 25.66
N ASP A 73 2.37 22.62 26.07
CA ASP A 73 3.19 21.80 25.17
C ASP A 73 2.57 20.41 25.03
N PHE A 74 2.18 20.06 23.80
CA PHE A 74 1.64 18.73 23.48
C PHE A 74 2.71 17.63 23.49
N GLY A 75 4.00 18.01 23.53
CA GLY A 75 5.15 17.11 23.52
C GLY A 75 5.56 16.65 22.11
N LYS A 76 4.68 16.87 21.13
CA LYS A 76 4.80 16.47 19.73
C LYS A 76 3.95 17.39 18.85
N GLU A 77 4.22 17.34 17.55
CA GLU A 77 3.40 17.98 16.53
C GLU A 77 1.96 17.46 16.58
N VAL A 78 0.99 18.36 16.54
CA VAL A 78 -0.45 18.08 16.52
C VAL A 78 -1.13 19.08 15.56
N GLY A 79 -2.42 18.91 15.28
CA GLY A 79 -3.15 19.87 14.45
C GLY A 79 -4.62 19.53 14.32
N GLY A 80 -5.48 20.54 14.25
CA GLY A 80 -6.94 20.38 14.17
C GLY A 80 -7.72 21.41 15.01
N ILE A 81 -8.80 20.97 15.63
CA ILE A 81 -9.80 21.83 16.29
C ILE A 81 -9.57 21.84 17.80
N THR A 82 -9.17 23.01 18.33
CA THR A 82 -8.91 23.17 19.76
C THR A 82 -10.17 23.58 20.51
N THR A 83 -10.42 22.95 21.67
CA THR A 83 -11.46 23.31 22.64
C THR A 83 -10.83 23.63 23.99
N ILE A 84 -11.17 24.81 24.54
CA ILE A 84 -10.74 25.28 25.85
C ILE A 84 -11.96 25.46 26.74
N LYS A 85 -11.97 24.83 27.92
CA LYS A 85 -12.91 25.16 28.99
C LYS A 85 -12.18 25.95 30.05
N TYR A 86 -12.80 27.03 30.49
CA TYR A 86 -12.16 27.93 31.43
C TYR A 86 -13.17 28.64 32.32
N SER A 87 -12.73 28.97 33.52
CA SER A 87 -13.50 29.70 34.52
C SER A 87 -12.84 31.04 34.80
N THR A 88 -13.63 32.10 34.95
CA THR A 88 -13.11 33.46 35.14
C THR A 88 -13.56 34.07 36.46
N THR A 89 -12.71 34.92 37.02
CA THR A 89 -13.08 35.82 38.12
C THR A 89 -12.80 37.27 37.73
N GLY A 90 -13.45 38.22 38.38
CA GLY A 90 -13.27 39.66 38.12
C GLY A 90 -14.15 40.22 37.00
N ASN A 91 -13.57 41.16 36.24
CA ASN A 91 -14.28 41.94 35.21
C ASN A 91 -14.17 41.27 33.83
N ALA A 92 -14.81 41.89 32.82
CA ALA A 92 -14.71 41.45 31.43
C ALA A 92 -13.25 41.37 30.93
N GLY A 93 -13.01 40.45 30.00
CA GLY A 93 -11.73 40.24 29.36
C GLY A 93 -11.84 39.33 28.15
N GLN A 94 -10.68 38.93 27.62
CA GLN A 94 -10.56 38.01 26.51
C GLN A 94 -9.52 36.93 26.80
N LEU A 95 -9.83 35.69 26.42
CA LEU A 95 -8.87 34.61 26.31
C LEU A 95 -8.26 34.64 24.90
N GLY A 96 -6.95 34.86 24.80
CA GLY A 96 -6.20 34.77 23.56
C GLY A 96 -5.58 33.38 23.37
N LEU A 97 -5.56 32.90 22.13
CA LEU A 97 -4.98 31.61 21.71
C LEU A 97 -3.98 31.83 20.57
N ALA A 98 -2.71 31.49 20.80
CA ALA A 98 -1.65 31.55 19.80
C ALA A 98 -0.94 30.19 19.64
N PHE A 99 -0.56 29.84 18.41
CA PHE A 99 -0.09 28.50 18.03
C PHE A 99 1.28 28.55 17.37
N THR A 100 2.19 27.65 17.75
CA THR A 100 3.51 27.54 17.09
C THR A 100 4.02 26.11 17.00
N GLU A 101 4.74 25.79 15.92
CA GLU A 101 5.44 24.50 15.79
C GLU A 101 6.74 24.47 16.62
N ALA A 102 7.53 25.54 16.55
CA ALA A 102 8.83 25.61 17.19
C ALA A 102 8.79 26.38 18.52
N LYS A 103 9.64 25.94 19.46
CA LYS A 103 9.68 26.51 20.81
C LYS A 103 10.17 27.96 20.82
N ASN A 104 11.10 28.31 19.94
CA ASN A 104 11.66 29.67 19.86
C ASN A 104 10.71 30.69 19.21
N TRP A 105 9.51 30.27 18.81
CA TRP A 105 8.48 31.14 18.26
C TRP A 105 7.30 31.38 19.21
N ILE A 106 7.26 30.72 20.38
CA ILE A 106 6.18 30.89 21.36
C ILE A 106 5.98 32.37 21.71
N GLY A 107 4.74 32.79 21.81
CA GLY A 107 4.38 34.19 21.99
C GLY A 107 2.88 34.37 22.12
N LEU A 108 2.46 35.64 22.23
CA LEU A 108 1.05 36.04 22.20
C LEU A 108 0.49 36.12 20.78
N ALA A 109 1.31 35.79 19.77
CA ALA A 109 0.93 35.70 18.37
C ALA A 109 1.41 34.36 17.80
N SER A 110 0.60 33.78 16.92
CA SER A 110 0.89 32.52 16.24
C SER A 110 2.03 32.70 15.24
N ASP A 111 2.73 31.62 14.92
CA ASP A 111 3.72 31.61 13.84
C ASP A 111 3.05 31.78 12.46
N SER A 112 3.82 32.23 11.47
CA SER A 112 3.27 32.63 10.17
C SER A 112 2.75 31.44 9.37
N SER A 113 1.51 31.48 8.89
CA SER A 113 0.94 30.46 7.99
C SER A 113 0.16 31.04 6.80
N ASN A 114 -0.22 32.31 6.83
CA ASN A 114 -1.05 32.93 5.79
C ASN A 114 -0.36 33.15 4.43
N GLY A 115 0.97 33.18 4.37
CA GLY A 115 1.72 33.38 3.12
C GLY A 115 1.94 34.85 2.70
N LYS A 116 1.72 35.82 3.61
CA LYS A 116 2.08 37.23 3.40
C LYS A 116 3.54 37.55 3.75
N PHE A 117 4.20 36.70 4.54
CA PHE A 117 5.60 36.85 4.94
C PHE A 117 5.92 38.19 5.60
N ALA A 118 5.01 38.67 6.45
CA ALA A 118 5.02 40.04 6.94
C ALA A 118 5.59 40.19 8.36
N ARG A 119 6.10 39.10 8.96
CA ARG A 119 6.70 39.17 10.29
C ARG A 119 7.99 39.98 10.24
N GLY A 120 8.02 41.12 10.94
CA GLY A 120 9.20 41.98 11.08
C GLY A 120 9.33 43.16 10.09
N VAL A 121 8.30 43.49 9.30
CA VAL A 121 8.32 44.65 8.37
C VAL A 121 7.46 45.81 8.91
N GLY A 122 8.10 46.82 9.52
CA GLY A 122 7.45 48.08 9.97
C GLY A 122 6.42 47.93 11.09
N ASP A 123 5.57 48.96 11.26
CA ASP A 123 4.58 49.08 12.36
C ASP A 123 3.33 48.18 12.20
N GLN A 124 3.33 47.29 11.20
CA GLN A 124 2.27 46.32 10.95
C GLN A 124 2.87 44.92 10.88
N ALA A 125 3.17 44.35 12.05
CA ALA A 125 3.39 42.92 12.22
C ALA A 125 2.09 42.18 11.88
N CYS A 126 1.92 41.78 10.61
CA CYS A 126 0.90 40.78 10.27
C CYS A 126 1.46 39.40 10.64
N ASP A 127 1.67 39.20 11.93
CA ASP A 127 1.65 37.86 12.51
C ASP A 127 0.25 37.28 12.21
N ASP A 128 0.14 35.96 12.09
CA ASP A 128 -1.15 35.26 12.09
C ASP A 128 -1.99 35.63 13.34
N GLY A 129 -1.39 36.29 14.32
CA GLY A 129 -2.07 36.86 15.47
C GLY A 129 -2.55 35.77 16.42
N ALA A 130 -3.58 36.07 17.17
CA ALA A 130 -4.23 35.13 18.06
C ALA A 130 -5.72 35.11 17.77
N ILE A 131 -6.36 34.00 18.14
CA ILE A 131 -7.82 33.95 18.22
C ILE A 131 -8.23 34.44 19.60
N TYR A 132 -9.37 35.13 19.69
CA TYR A 132 -9.86 35.70 20.94
C TYR A 132 -11.28 35.21 21.24
N ASP A 133 -11.49 34.75 22.46
CA ASP A 133 -12.80 34.49 23.02
C ASP A 133 -13.12 35.52 24.11
N TYR A 134 -14.31 36.13 24.06
CA TYR A 134 -14.71 37.20 24.98
C TYR A 134 -15.58 36.69 26.12
N PHE A 135 -15.26 37.09 27.34
CA PHE A 135 -16.11 36.86 28.50
C PHE A 135 -16.55 38.18 29.15
N PRO A 136 -17.86 38.38 29.40
CA PRO A 136 -18.39 39.64 29.93
C PRO A 136 -18.25 39.80 31.45
N ALA A 137 -18.10 38.71 32.20
CA ALA A 137 -18.05 38.73 33.67
C ALA A 137 -17.42 37.43 34.19
N ALA A 138 -17.32 37.31 35.52
CA ALA A 138 -16.99 36.05 36.18
C ALA A 138 -18.01 34.94 35.80
N GLY A 139 -17.52 33.74 35.48
CA GLY A 139 -18.36 32.61 35.09
C GLY A 139 -17.56 31.47 34.48
N ASN A 140 -18.27 30.46 33.97
CA ASN A 140 -17.67 29.33 33.28
C ASN A 140 -17.95 29.46 31.79
N TYR A 141 -16.93 29.27 30.97
CA TYR A 141 -16.93 29.48 29.54
C TYR A 141 -16.31 28.28 28.82
N SER A 142 -16.65 28.14 27.54
CA SER A 142 -16.09 27.12 26.66
C SER A 142 -15.93 27.72 25.28
N TYR A 143 -14.71 27.68 24.77
CA TYR A 143 -14.39 28.09 23.41
C TYR A 143 -14.02 26.85 22.59
N THR A 144 -14.64 26.69 21.43
CA THR A 144 -14.24 25.69 20.43
C THR A 144 -13.95 26.43 19.13
N MET A 145 -12.76 26.19 18.59
CA MET A 145 -12.32 26.75 17.32
C MET A 145 -13.25 26.33 16.17
N ASP A 146 -13.55 27.23 15.26
CA ASP A 146 -14.30 26.89 14.05
C ASP A 146 -13.37 26.26 12.98
N ILE A 147 -13.96 25.61 11.98
CA ILE A 147 -13.18 24.94 10.92
C ILE A 147 -12.32 25.93 10.11
N PRO A 148 -12.81 27.11 9.68
CA PRO A 148 -11.97 28.05 8.94
C PRO A 148 -10.73 28.50 9.70
N HIS A 149 -10.79 28.64 11.02
CA HIS A 149 -9.62 28.97 11.83
C HIS A 149 -8.94 27.74 12.43
N MET A 150 -9.28 26.51 11.99
CA MET A 150 -8.57 25.31 12.42
C MET A 150 -7.07 25.49 12.22
N ARG A 151 -6.29 25.23 13.25
CA ARG A 151 -4.83 25.29 13.10
C ARG A 151 -4.37 23.99 12.45
N GLY A 152 -3.51 24.10 11.45
CA GLY A 152 -2.78 22.96 10.91
C GLY A 152 -1.79 22.41 11.96
N GLY A 153 -0.58 22.11 11.55
CA GLY A 153 0.54 21.78 12.45
C GLY A 153 0.82 22.86 13.50
N PHE A 154 0.86 22.47 14.77
CA PHE A 154 1.53 23.16 15.87
C PHE A 154 1.93 22.16 16.97
N ARG A 155 2.83 22.56 17.87
CA ARG A 155 3.17 21.81 19.09
C ARG A 155 2.81 22.57 20.36
N TYR A 156 2.94 23.89 20.32
CA TYR A 156 2.76 24.77 21.46
C TYR A 156 1.50 25.63 21.28
N LEU A 157 0.68 25.69 22.33
CA LEU A 157 -0.48 26.56 22.42
C LEU A 157 -0.27 27.55 23.56
N THR A 158 -0.11 28.83 23.25
CA THR A 158 -0.10 29.90 24.26
C THR A 158 -1.53 30.34 24.54
N LEU A 159 -1.93 30.27 25.81
CA LEU A 159 -3.17 30.89 26.30
C LEU A 159 -2.83 32.11 27.14
N PHE A 160 -3.52 33.23 26.89
CA PHE A 160 -3.23 34.48 27.58
C PHE A 160 -4.49 35.32 27.87
N LEU A 161 -4.43 36.14 28.93
CA LEU A 161 -5.52 37.01 29.34
C LEU A 161 -5.27 38.44 28.83
N LEU A 162 -6.22 39.00 28.09
CA LEU A 162 -6.30 40.44 27.85
C LEU A 162 -7.45 41.07 28.64
N THR A 163 -7.17 42.13 29.38
CA THR A 163 -8.18 42.88 30.12
C THR A 163 -7.75 44.34 30.30
N ASN A 164 -8.72 45.24 30.31
CA ASN A 164 -8.48 46.68 30.53
C ASN A 164 -8.43 47.05 32.02
N VAL A 165 -8.51 46.06 32.92
CA VAL A 165 -8.49 46.27 34.38
C VAL A 165 -7.19 45.73 34.95
N THR A 166 -6.50 46.58 35.71
CA THR A 166 -5.14 46.29 36.18
C THR A 166 -5.07 45.18 37.24
N ASP A 167 -6.14 44.99 38.03
CA ASP A 167 -6.18 44.03 39.13
C ASP A 167 -7.53 43.28 39.22
N GLY A 168 -7.48 42.00 39.60
CA GLY A 168 -8.64 41.21 40.02
C GLY A 168 -9.34 40.36 38.95
N THR A 169 -8.93 40.44 37.68
CA THR A 169 -9.41 39.54 36.63
C THR A 169 -8.46 38.34 36.48
N SER A 170 -9.00 37.13 36.50
CA SER A 170 -8.24 35.90 36.26
C SER A 170 -8.99 34.95 35.34
N ILE A 171 -8.23 34.11 34.64
CA ILE A 171 -8.74 32.95 33.90
C ILE A 171 -8.09 31.71 34.50
N THR A 172 -8.88 30.73 34.92
CA THR A 172 -8.41 29.38 35.24
C THR A 172 -8.78 28.45 34.08
N ILE A 173 -7.79 27.82 33.47
CA ILE A 173 -8.00 26.85 32.40
C ILE A 173 -8.36 25.50 33.05
N ASP A 174 -9.57 25.04 32.76
CA ASP A 174 -10.13 23.82 33.34
C ASP A 174 -9.80 22.60 32.47
N ASP A 175 -9.80 22.76 31.14
CA ASP A 175 -9.58 21.69 30.17
C ASP A 175 -9.03 22.27 28.85
N VAL A 176 -8.02 21.60 28.29
CA VAL A 176 -7.48 21.88 26.96
C VAL A 176 -7.52 20.57 26.19
N SER A 177 -8.31 20.54 25.13
CA SER A 177 -8.42 19.38 24.25
C SER A 177 -8.31 19.79 22.78
N LEU A 178 -7.76 18.91 21.97
CA LEU A 178 -7.59 19.08 20.54
C LEU A 178 -8.14 17.86 19.84
N GLU A 179 -9.07 18.05 18.91
CA GLU A 179 -9.45 17.03 17.94
C GLU A 179 -8.49 17.08 16.75
N ILE A 180 -7.75 15.99 16.56
CA ILE A 180 -6.78 15.83 15.46
C ILE A 180 -7.50 15.82 14.11
N GLY A 181 -7.08 16.73 13.22
CA GLY A 181 -7.64 16.90 11.89
C GLY A 181 -6.97 16.07 10.79
N PHE A 182 -5.73 15.64 11.00
CA PHE A 182 -5.00 14.85 10.00
C PHE A 182 -5.40 13.36 10.01
N GLN A 183 -5.09 12.69 8.90
CA GLN A 183 -5.51 11.34 8.54
C GLN A 183 -7.01 11.13 8.77
N PRO A 184 -7.87 11.89 8.06
CA PRO A 184 -9.28 12.04 8.41
C PRO A 184 -10.09 10.76 8.23
N THR A 185 -9.66 9.87 7.33
CA THR A 185 -10.37 8.63 6.98
C THR A 185 -10.03 7.43 7.87
N TRP A 186 -9.10 7.57 8.81
CA TRP A 186 -8.68 6.48 9.69
C TRP A 186 -9.40 6.60 11.01
N SER A 187 -9.94 5.52 11.57
CA SER A 187 -10.47 5.51 12.95
C SER A 187 -9.35 5.29 13.98
N ASN A 188 -8.35 4.47 13.63
CA ASN A 188 -7.18 4.22 14.45
C ASN A 188 -5.94 4.91 13.85
N LEU A 189 -5.54 6.04 14.41
CA LEU A 189 -4.36 6.80 13.96
C LEU A 189 -3.03 6.04 14.08
N ARG A 190 -2.98 4.95 14.87
CA ARG A 190 -1.77 4.15 15.08
C ARG A 190 -1.72 2.91 14.19
N ALA A 191 -2.68 2.73 13.27
CA ALA A 191 -2.77 1.58 12.38
C ALA A 191 -1.78 1.64 11.21
N TYR A 192 -0.49 1.84 11.51
CA TYR A 192 0.57 1.92 10.50
C TYR A 192 0.68 0.60 9.72
N GLN A 193 0.94 0.70 8.42
CA GLN A 193 1.03 -0.43 7.50
C GLN A 193 2.47 -0.87 7.23
N GLY A 194 3.42 -0.35 8.00
CA GLY A 194 4.83 -0.69 7.96
C GLY A 194 5.53 -0.28 9.26
N TYR A 195 6.73 -0.81 9.46
CA TYR A 195 7.53 -0.58 10.65
C TYR A 195 9.02 -0.73 10.35
N PHE A 196 9.82 -0.09 11.19
CA PHE A 196 11.27 -0.25 11.22
C PHE A 196 11.75 -0.30 12.67
N HIS A 197 12.76 -1.10 12.93
CA HIS A 197 13.42 -1.15 14.22
C HIS A 197 14.86 -1.66 14.07
N SER A 198 15.80 -0.98 14.71
CA SER A 198 17.21 -1.29 14.73
C SER A 198 17.80 -1.19 16.14
N ASN A 199 19.05 -1.60 16.31
CA ASN A 199 19.81 -1.39 17.55
C ASN A 199 20.27 0.08 17.74
N ASP A 200 19.91 0.99 16.85
CA ASP A 200 20.16 2.43 16.97
C ASP A 200 18.84 3.17 17.20
N GLU A 201 18.63 3.63 18.43
CA GLU A 201 17.40 4.31 18.83
C GLU A 201 17.19 5.67 18.15
N GLU A 202 18.27 6.34 17.72
CA GLU A 202 18.14 7.60 16.99
C GLU A 202 17.58 7.35 15.60
N LEU A 203 18.09 6.32 14.89
CA LEU A 203 17.55 5.94 13.59
C LEU A 203 16.10 5.46 13.67
N ASN A 204 15.74 4.73 14.73
CA ASN A 204 14.35 4.36 15.00
C ASN A 204 13.48 5.61 15.06
N LYS A 205 13.83 6.57 15.93
CA LYS A 205 13.05 7.81 16.08
C LYS A 205 12.97 8.62 14.79
N ILE A 206 14.06 8.73 14.03
CA ILE A 206 14.07 9.45 12.74
C ILE A 206 13.10 8.80 11.74
N TRP A 207 13.07 7.47 11.66
CA TRP A 207 12.12 6.75 10.80
C TRP A 207 10.67 7.07 11.17
N TYR A 208 10.33 7.02 12.46
CA TYR A 208 8.97 7.33 12.91
C TYR A 208 8.64 8.82 12.83
N SER A 209 9.64 9.72 12.91
CA SER A 209 9.43 11.14 12.67
C SER A 209 9.05 11.43 11.22
N GLY A 210 9.70 10.75 10.27
CA GLY A 210 9.32 10.83 8.86
C GLY A 210 7.91 10.26 8.61
N ALA A 211 7.61 9.08 9.16
CA ALA A 211 6.28 8.47 9.06
C ALA A 211 5.17 9.35 9.67
N TYR A 212 5.42 9.94 10.85
CA TYR A 212 4.45 10.81 11.50
C TYR A 212 4.24 12.12 10.73
N THR A 213 5.31 12.69 10.14
CA THR A 213 5.19 13.86 9.26
C THR A 213 4.27 13.59 8.07
N LEU A 214 4.39 12.42 7.45
CA LEU A 214 3.52 12.06 6.33
C LEU A 214 2.06 11.90 6.78
N GLN A 215 1.83 11.38 7.99
CA GLN A 215 0.49 11.33 8.57
C GLN A 215 -0.08 12.72 8.82
N THR A 216 0.71 13.65 9.39
CA THR A 216 0.26 15.04 9.64
C THR A 216 -0.06 15.79 8.34
N ASN A 217 0.49 15.33 7.22
CA ASN A 217 0.30 15.89 5.89
C ASN A 217 -0.88 15.27 5.12
N ASN A 218 -1.55 14.25 5.63
CA ASN A 218 -2.79 13.74 5.05
C ASN A 218 -3.96 14.49 5.67
N VAL A 219 -4.57 15.39 4.91
CA VAL A 219 -5.54 16.36 5.45
C VAL A 219 -6.92 16.23 4.80
N PRO A 220 -7.99 16.68 5.46
CA PRO A 220 -9.30 16.81 4.83
C PRO A 220 -9.23 17.80 3.68
N THR A 221 -9.96 17.51 2.61
CA THR A 221 -9.80 18.16 1.30
C THR A 221 -10.35 19.58 1.25
N ASP A 222 -11.10 20.00 2.25
CA ASP A 222 -11.65 21.34 2.42
C ASP A 222 -10.87 22.18 3.44
N THR A 223 -9.65 21.76 3.79
CA THR A 223 -8.84 22.42 4.83
C THR A 223 -7.55 23.07 4.33
N GLY A 224 -7.47 23.34 3.03
CA GLY A 224 -6.37 24.06 2.41
C GLY A 224 -6.31 25.53 2.82
N ARG A 225 -5.15 26.17 2.70
CA ARG A 225 -5.05 27.62 2.89
C ARG A 225 -5.88 28.35 1.84
N TRP A 226 -6.69 29.32 2.28
CA TRP A 226 -7.46 30.17 1.37
C TRP A 226 -6.57 31.04 0.46
N ILE A 227 -6.92 31.15 -0.82
CA ILE A 227 -6.23 31.98 -1.82
C ILE A 227 -7.23 32.94 -2.49
N PRO A 228 -6.92 34.26 -2.57
CA PRO A 228 -5.70 34.93 -2.11
C PRO A 228 -5.56 34.94 -0.58
N PRO A 229 -4.32 34.97 -0.05
CA PRO A 229 -4.07 35.05 1.40
C PRO A 229 -4.85 36.17 2.09
N VAL A 230 -5.42 35.86 3.26
CA VAL A 230 -6.07 36.84 4.13
C VAL A 230 -5.09 37.93 4.56
N SER A 231 -5.61 39.13 4.86
CA SER A 231 -4.78 40.28 5.26
C SER A 231 -4.28 40.20 6.71
N SER A 232 -4.94 39.40 7.55
CA SER A 232 -4.59 39.14 8.95
C SER A 232 -5.20 37.79 9.34
N GLY A 233 -4.59 37.08 10.29
CA GLY A 233 -5.03 35.74 10.66
C GLY A 233 -4.63 34.68 9.63
N TRP A 234 -5.31 33.53 9.72
CA TRP A 234 -5.27 32.45 8.74
C TRP A 234 -6.69 31.97 8.43
N ALA A 235 -6.85 31.31 7.28
CA ALA A 235 -8.08 30.66 6.89
C ALA A 235 -7.75 29.34 6.17
N ASN A 236 -8.19 28.23 6.76
CA ASN A 236 -7.93 26.87 6.32
C ASN A 236 -9.25 26.20 5.88
N ASN A 237 -9.94 26.84 4.94
CA ASN A 237 -11.21 26.37 4.36
C ASN A 237 -11.16 26.32 2.82
N GLY A 238 -9.96 26.30 2.24
CA GLY A 238 -9.74 26.21 0.80
C GLY A 238 -9.89 24.77 0.30
N THR A 239 -10.55 24.59 -0.84
CA THR A 239 -10.70 23.27 -1.46
C THR A 239 -9.41 22.83 -2.17
N LEU A 240 -8.86 21.71 -1.73
CA LEU A 240 -7.64 21.08 -2.21
C LEU A 240 -7.88 20.04 -3.28
N SER A 241 -8.99 19.30 -3.20
CA SER A 241 -9.35 18.25 -4.15
C SER A 241 -10.82 17.85 -4.00
N ASN A 242 -11.31 16.99 -4.90
CA ASN A 242 -12.66 16.42 -4.82
C ASN A 242 -12.72 15.10 -4.02
N GLY A 243 -11.63 14.69 -3.35
CA GLY A 243 -11.58 13.47 -2.54
C GLY A 243 -12.00 13.69 -1.09
N THR A 244 -11.77 12.68 -0.26
CA THR A 244 -11.99 12.67 1.21
C THR A 244 -10.74 13.05 1.99
N THR A 245 -9.57 12.67 1.48
CA THR A 245 -8.25 12.94 2.05
C THR A 245 -7.27 13.27 0.93
N VAL A 246 -6.27 14.08 1.23
CA VAL A 246 -5.24 14.48 0.26
C VAL A 246 -3.90 14.70 0.96
N ILE A 247 -2.80 14.28 0.33
CA ILE A 247 -1.45 14.53 0.84
C ILE A 247 -0.99 15.93 0.43
N VAL A 248 -0.44 16.69 1.37
CA VAL A 248 0.06 18.06 1.18
C VAL A 248 1.54 18.20 1.56
N ASP A 249 2.13 19.37 1.25
CA ASP A 249 3.54 19.70 1.54
C ASP A 249 3.90 19.62 3.02
N GLY A 250 3.09 20.27 3.86
CA GLY A 250 3.32 20.33 5.29
C GLY A 250 2.04 20.53 6.09
N ALA A 251 2.14 20.29 7.39
CA ALA A 251 0.98 20.29 8.28
C ALA A 251 0.48 21.71 8.61
N LYS A 252 1.40 22.68 8.84
CA LYS A 252 1.07 24.03 9.35
C LYS A 252 0.45 24.96 8.32
N ARG A 253 1.23 25.29 7.30
CA ARG A 253 1.01 26.36 6.32
C ARG A 253 0.73 25.75 4.95
N ASP A 254 0.35 26.58 3.96
CA ASP A 254 0.02 26.26 2.55
C ASP A 254 -1.00 25.13 2.38
N ARG A 255 -0.68 23.95 2.91
CA ARG A 255 -1.47 22.73 2.97
C ARG A 255 -1.97 22.40 1.59
N ALA A 256 -1.07 22.44 0.62
CA ALA A 256 -1.40 22.29 -0.79
C ALA A 256 -0.72 21.05 -1.38
N VAL A 257 -1.27 20.57 -2.49
CA VAL A 257 -0.63 19.49 -3.25
C VAL A 257 0.59 20.06 -3.96
N TRP A 258 1.77 19.59 -3.60
CA TRP A 258 3.04 19.94 -4.24
C TRP A 258 3.70 18.67 -4.78
N PRO A 259 3.63 18.42 -6.11
CA PRO A 259 4.20 17.21 -6.70
C PRO A 259 5.70 17.00 -6.43
N GLY A 260 6.49 18.07 -6.30
CA GLY A 260 7.92 17.99 -5.99
C GLY A 260 8.21 17.17 -4.73
N ASP A 261 7.41 17.37 -3.68
CA ASP A 261 7.48 16.63 -2.41
C ASP A 261 7.28 15.13 -2.59
N MET A 262 6.40 14.76 -3.54
CA MET A 262 5.98 13.38 -3.77
C MET A 262 7.14 12.48 -4.20
N GLY A 263 8.21 13.05 -4.76
CA GLY A 263 9.44 12.34 -5.11
C GLY A 263 10.08 11.61 -3.92
N ILE A 264 9.93 12.17 -2.71
CA ILE A 264 10.41 11.58 -1.45
C ILE A 264 9.24 11.07 -0.60
N ALA A 265 8.16 11.86 -0.51
CA ALA A 265 7.05 11.57 0.38
C ALA A 265 6.29 10.28 0.01
N VAL A 266 6.11 9.97 -1.28
CA VAL A 266 5.32 8.80 -1.70
C VAL A 266 6.02 7.47 -1.39
N PRO A 267 7.32 7.26 -1.74
CA PRO A 267 8.03 6.06 -1.31
C PRO A 267 8.06 5.88 0.21
N SER A 268 8.27 6.98 0.96
CA SER A 268 8.26 6.95 2.42
C SER A 268 6.86 6.65 2.99
N THR A 269 5.79 7.15 2.37
CA THR A 269 4.40 6.86 2.74
C THR A 269 4.12 5.37 2.57
N PHE A 270 4.51 4.80 1.43
CA PHE A 270 4.31 3.38 1.13
C PHE A 270 4.93 2.45 2.18
N VAL A 271 6.19 2.67 2.55
CA VAL A 271 6.87 1.77 3.50
C VAL A 271 6.46 1.98 4.97
N SER A 272 5.71 3.04 5.28
CA SER A 272 5.41 3.43 6.66
C SER A 272 3.90 3.39 6.97
N ILE A 273 3.18 4.47 6.72
CA ILE A 273 1.75 4.56 7.02
C ILE A 273 0.90 3.80 5.99
N GLY A 274 1.35 3.70 4.74
CA GLY A 274 0.66 2.98 3.67
C GLY A 274 -0.61 3.65 3.14
N ASP A 275 -0.85 4.92 3.46
CA ASP A 275 -2.00 5.67 2.94
C ASP A 275 -1.76 6.16 1.50
N LEU A 276 -2.14 5.33 0.53
CA LEU A 276 -2.06 5.67 -0.89
C LEU A 276 -3.36 6.30 -1.44
N GLU A 277 -4.42 6.41 -0.63
CA GLU A 277 -5.67 7.12 -1.00
C GLU A 277 -5.41 8.62 -1.12
N SER A 278 -4.69 9.20 -0.13
CA SER A 278 -4.28 10.61 -0.15
C SER A 278 -3.36 10.93 -1.33
N VAL A 279 -2.46 9.99 -1.69
CA VAL A 279 -1.56 10.10 -2.85
C VAL A 279 -2.34 10.08 -4.17
N MET A 280 -3.27 9.13 -4.33
CA MET A 280 -4.13 9.04 -5.50
C MET A 280 -4.91 10.34 -5.72
N THR A 281 -5.51 10.85 -4.64
CA THR A 281 -6.33 12.08 -4.69
C THR A 281 -5.49 13.29 -5.10
N ALA A 282 -4.27 13.43 -4.56
CA ALA A 282 -3.34 14.48 -4.96
C ALA A 282 -2.97 14.38 -6.45
N LEU A 283 -2.62 13.20 -6.94
CA LEU A 283 -2.29 13.00 -8.36
C LEU A 283 -3.50 13.26 -9.27
N GLN A 284 -4.68 12.74 -8.92
CA GLN A 284 -5.91 12.98 -9.70
C GLN A 284 -6.21 14.47 -9.81
N THR A 285 -5.98 15.22 -8.73
CA THR A 285 -6.13 16.68 -8.73
C THR A 285 -5.21 17.35 -9.74
N MET A 286 -3.95 16.93 -9.83
CA MET A 286 -3.03 17.45 -10.85
C MET A 286 -3.50 17.12 -12.27
N TYR A 287 -4.02 15.91 -12.51
CA TYR A 287 -4.62 15.55 -13.79
C TYR A 287 -5.83 16.40 -14.13
N ASP A 288 -6.73 16.61 -13.17
CA ASP A 288 -7.96 17.39 -13.35
C ASP A 288 -7.68 18.85 -13.72
N HIS A 289 -6.51 19.35 -13.32
CA HIS A 289 -6.02 20.70 -13.60
C HIS A 289 -4.89 20.75 -14.65
N GLN A 290 -4.68 19.69 -15.43
CA GLN A 290 -3.71 19.72 -16.54
C GLN A 290 -4.07 20.81 -17.55
N ASN A 291 -3.06 21.59 -17.96
CA ASN A 291 -3.24 22.66 -18.93
C ASN A 291 -3.50 22.10 -20.33
N SER A 292 -4.08 22.94 -21.19
CA SER A 292 -4.41 22.58 -22.57
C SER A 292 -3.19 22.29 -23.45
N ASP A 293 -1.98 22.68 -23.03
CA ASP A 293 -0.72 22.38 -23.71
C ASP A 293 -0.05 21.08 -23.24
N GLY A 294 -0.66 20.37 -22.27
CA GLY A 294 -0.16 19.14 -21.68
C GLY A 294 0.67 19.35 -20.40
N SER A 295 1.04 20.59 -20.06
CA SER A 295 1.77 20.88 -18.83
C SER A 295 0.89 20.69 -17.58
N PHE A 296 1.53 20.34 -16.47
CA PHE A 296 0.87 20.28 -15.17
C PHE A 296 1.15 21.57 -14.40
N PRO A 297 0.23 21.99 -13.51
CA PRO A 297 0.54 23.01 -12.51
C PRO A 297 1.75 22.61 -11.66
N GLU A 298 2.44 23.62 -11.11
CA GLU A 298 3.44 23.44 -10.06
C GLU A 298 2.80 23.00 -8.74
N ALA A 299 1.60 23.50 -8.42
CA ALA A 299 0.87 23.16 -7.21
C ALA A 299 -0.62 22.98 -7.49
N GLY A 300 -1.28 22.14 -6.70
CA GLY A 300 -2.74 21.94 -6.76
C GLY A 300 -3.54 23.16 -6.30
N PRO A 301 -4.87 23.12 -6.41
CA PRO A 301 -5.74 24.16 -5.85
C PRO A 301 -5.64 24.20 -4.32
N PRO A 302 -6.01 25.35 -3.71
CA PRO A 302 -6.43 26.59 -4.37
C PRO A 302 -5.27 27.44 -4.92
N LEU A 303 -4.02 27.00 -4.78
CA LEU A 303 -2.84 27.74 -5.28
C LEU A 303 -2.76 27.78 -6.81
N LEU A 304 -2.86 26.61 -7.47
CA LEU A 304 -2.79 26.45 -8.93
C LEU A 304 -1.62 27.21 -9.60
N GLN A 305 -0.46 27.24 -8.94
CA GLN A 305 0.73 27.90 -9.48
C GLN A 305 1.20 27.17 -10.75
N GLN A 306 1.78 27.92 -11.70
CA GLN A 306 2.10 27.44 -13.05
C GLN A 306 3.57 27.74 -13.40
N GLY A 307 4.13 27.03 -14.37
CA GLY A 307 5.43 27.36 -14.96
C GLY A 307 6.62 26.70 -14.27
N SER A 308 6.47 25.44 -13.86
CA SER A 308 7.55 24.59 -13.36
C SER A 308 7.72 23.35 -14.23
N ASP A 309 8.90 23.19 -14.83
CA ASP A 309 9.22 21.97 -15.59
C ASP A 309 9.54 20.79 -14.65
N THR A 310 10.14 21.05 -13.49
CA THR A 310 10.50 20.01 -12.50
C THR A 310 9.27 19.43 -11.82
N TYR A 311 8.36 20.26 -11.31
CA TYR A 311 7.12 19.80 -10.65
C TYR A 311 6.16 19.10 -11.63
N HIS A 312 6.17 19.53 -12.90
CA HIS A 312 5.48 18.82 -13.96
C HIS A 312 5.95 17.37 -14.07
N MET A 313 7.27 17.14 -14.12
CA MET A 313 7.84 15.80 -14.16
C MET A 313 7.64 15.02 -12.87
N TRP A 314 7.66 15.68 -11.71
CA TRP A 314 7.38 15.02 -10.43
C TRP A 314 5.94 14.47 -10.32
N THR A 315 4.96 15.12 -10.97
CA THR A 315 3.59 14.57 -11.11
C THR A 315 3.63 13.22 -11.84
N MET A 316 4.47 13.13 -12.87
CA MET A 316 4.62 11.91 -13.68
C MET A 316 5.35 10.80 -12.93
N ILE A 317 6.43 11.13 -12.22
CA ILE A 317 7.16 10.19 -11.35
C ILE A 317 6.25 9.70 -10.20
N GLY A 318 5.47 10.61 -9.60
CA GLY A 318 4.47 10.28 -8.59
C GLY A 318 3.41 9.30 -9.12
N THR A 319 2.96 9.48 -10.36
CA THR A 319 2.06 8.52 -11.04
C THR A 319 2.69 7.14 -11.12
N TYR A 320 3.95 7.03 -11.56
CA TYR A 320 4.65 5.75 -11.58
C TYR A 320 4.72 5.10 -10.19
N ASN A 321 5.15 5.85 -9.16
CA ASN A 321 5.26 5.31 -7.81
C ASN A 321 3.91 4.81 -7.29
N TYR A 322 2.83 5.58 -7.52
CA TYR A 322 1.48 5.15 -7.15
C TYR A 322 1.10 3.81 -7.81
N ILE A 323 1.29 3.68 -9.13
CA ILE A 323 0.96 2.43 -9.85
C ILE A 323 1.88 1.28 -9.44
N LEU A 324 3.16 1.54 -9.21
CA LEU A 324 4.11 0.54 -8.70
C LEU A 324 3.61 -0.04 -7.36
N TYR A 325 3.00 0.77 -6.50
CA TYR A 325 2.60 0.36 -5.16
C TYR A 325 1.17 -0.21 -5.08
N THR A 326 0.24 0.24 -5.94
CA THR A 326 -1.18 -0.15 -5.87
C THR A 326 -1.63 -1.10 -6.99
N ASN A 327 -0.95 -1.08 -8.14
CA ASN A 327 -1.44 -1.68 -9.38
C ASN A 327 -2.86 -1.21 -9.76
N ASP A 328 -3.21 0.05 -9.48
CA ASP A 328 -4.49 0.65 -9.85
C ASP A 328 -4.56 0.95 -11.36
N THR A 329 -4.88 -0.09 -12.14
CA THR A 329 -4.95 0.03 -13.60
C THR A 329 -6.07 0.96 -14.05
N ALA A 330 -7.15 1.09 -13.29
CA ALA A 330 -8.26 1.98 -13.62
C ALA A 330 -7.85 3.46 -13.56
N PHE A 331 -7.09 3.85 -12.52
CA PHE A 331 -6.50 5.19 -12.45
C PHE A 331 -5.56 5.46 -13.63
N LEU A 332 -4.69 4.49 -13.96
CA LEU A 332 -3.74 4.64 -15.06
C LEU A 332 -4.46 4.77 -16.40
N GLU A 333 -5.40 3.87 -16.72
CA GLU A 333 -6.19 3.87 -17.94
C GLU A 333 -6.96 5.19 -18.12
N LYS A 334 -7.59 5.68 -17.05
CA LYS A 334 -8.34 6.95 -17.06
C LYS A 334 -7.45 8.14 -17.43
N ASN A 335 -6.22 8.17 -16.92
CA ASN A 335 -5.32 9.32 -17.05
C ASN A 335 -4.24 9.13 -18.13
N TRP A 336 -4.21 7.99 -18.84
CA TRP A 336 -3.11 7.64 -19.74
C TRP A 336 -2.88 8.65 -20.86
N ALA A 337 -3.94 9.06 -21.57
CA ALA A 337 -3.84 10.05 -22.64
C ALA A 337 -3.29 11.40 -22.14
N ARG A 338 -3.60 11.78 -20.90
CA ARG A 338 -3.07 12.99 -20.25
C ARG A 338 -1.59 12.82 -19.90
N TYR A 339 -1.18 11.64 -19.42
CA TYR A 339 0.22 11.31 -19.16
C TYR A 339 1.07 11.35 -20.44
N GLU A 340 0.58 10.76 -21.54
CA GLU A 340 1.26 10.81 -22.84
C GLU A 340 1.43 12.25 -23.34
N TYR A 341 0.39 13.08 -23.18
CA TYR A 341 0.47 14.47 -23.61
C TYR A 341 1.46 15.29 -22.76
N ALA A 342 1.50 15.04 -21.45
CA ALA A 342 2.52 15.59 -20.56
C ALA A 342 3.94 15.19 -20.98
N MET A 343 4.15 13.91 -21.32
CA MET A 343 5.45 13.41 -21.77
C MET A 343 5.92 14.10 -23.05
N GLU A 344 5.03 14.27 -24.04
CA GLU A 344 5.41 14.96 -25.28
C GLU A 344 5.62 16.47 -25.06
N TYR A 345 4.88 17.10 -24.13
CA TYR A 345 5.13 18.50 -23.72
C TYR A 345 6.57 18.69 -23.22
N ILE A 346 7.00 17.91 -22.22
CA ILE A 346 8.32 18.08 -21.61
C ILE A 346 9.44 17.60 -22.54
N HIS A 347 9.25 16.48 -23.25
CA HIS A 347 10.25 16.00 -24.21
C HIS A 347 10.39 16.96 -25.40
N GLY A 348 9.35 17.69 -25.78
CA GLY A 348 9.41 18.74 -26.81
C GLY A 348 10.40 19.87 -26.50
N LYS A 349 10.85 19.98 -25.24
CA LYS A 349 11.86 20.95 -24.79
C LYS A 349 13.29 20.40 -24.84
N VAL A 350 13.52 19.15 -25.28
CA VAL A 350 14.87 18.61 -25.51
C VAL A 350 15.39 19.11 -26.85
N LEU A 351 16.40 19.98 -26.83
CA LEU A 351 16.83 20.74 -28.02
C LEU A 351 18.26 20.40 -28.46
N GLN A 352 18.47 20.40 -29.77
CA GLN A 352 19.79 20.33 -30.41
C GLN A 352 20.52 21.70 -30.32
N PRO A 353 21.87 21.74 -30.34
CA PRO A 353 22.80 20.63 -30.60
C PRO A 353 23.15 19.78 -29.37
N LEU A 354 22.75 20.19 -28.16
CA LEU A 354 23.15 19.48 -26.93
C LEU A 354 22.32 18.22 -26.66
N GLY A 355 21.09 18.16 -27.17
CA GLY A 355 20.15 17.08 -26.88
C GLY A 355 19.81 16.99 -25.38
N LEU A 356 19.81 18.13 -24.70
CA LEU A 356 19.43 18.30 -23.29
C LEU A 356 18.11 19.07 -23.21
N LEU A 357 17.40 18.89 -22.10
CA LEU A 357 16.23 19.68 -21.75
C LEU A 357 16.61 21.16 -21.67
N ASN A 358 15.86 22.02 -22.36
CA ASN A 358 15.92 23.47 -22.23
C ASN A 358 14.79 23.93 -21.29
N VAL A 359 15.16 24.17 -20.03
CA VAL A 359 14.23 24.52 -18.97
C VAL A 359 13.71 25.93 -19.16
N THR A 360 12.40 26.03 -19.31
CA THR A 360 11.66 27.28 -19.55
C THR A 360 10.58 27.51 -18.50
N GLY A 361 10.09 26.45 -17.86
CA GLY A 361 9.35 26.53 -16.61
C GLY A 361 10.32 26.75 -15.45
N LEU A 362 10.62 28.02 -15.17
CA LEU A 362 11.71 28.45 -14.26
C LEU A 362 11.38 28.32 -12.77
N ARG A 363 10.14 27.98 -12.42
CA ARG A 363 9.77 27.85 -11.00
C ARG A 363 10.24 26.52 -10.50
N ASP A 364 11.18 26.57 -9.58
CA ASP A 364 11.74 25.39 -8.95
C ASP A 364 12.27 25.75 -7.58
N TRP A 365 11.95 24.91 -6.61
CA TRP A 365 12.19 25.18 -5.20
C TRP A 365 13.53 24.59 -4.75
N ALA A 366 14.02 24.97 -3.58
CA ALA A 366 15.35 24.58 -3.09
C ALA A 366 16.58 25.02 -3.94
N ARG A 367 16.39 25.85 -4.99
CA ARG A 367 17.49 26.37 -5.84
C ARG A 367 17.48 27.89 -6.06
N GLN A 368 18.58 28.47 -6.56
CA GLN A 368 18.67 29.86 -7.05
C GLN A 368 18.57 30.00 -8.59
N ALA A 369 19.38 29.24 -9.35
CA ALA A 369 19.34 29.23 -10.81
C ALA A 369 18.58 27.97 -11.32
N THR A 370 17.69 28.16 -12.30
CA THR A 370 16.68 27.12 -12.65
C THR A 370 16.41 27.02 -14.17
N GLY A 371 17.18 27.70 -15.02
CA GLY A 371 16.89 27.82 -16.46
C GLY A 371 17.95 27.20 -17.37
N GLY A 372 17.62 27.10 -18.67
CA GLY A 372 18.55 26.60 -19.68
C GLY A 372 18.78 25.10 -19.56
N ASN A 373 20.01 24.62 -19.82
CA ASN A 373 20.33 23.19 -19.78
C ASN A 373 20.80 22.71 -18.41
N SER A 374 20.12 23.14 -17.34
CA SER A 374 20.47 22.76 -15.97
C SER A 374 20.40 21.24 -15.77
N SER A 375 21.32 20.72 -14.96
CA SER A 375 21.60 19.30 -14.79
C SER A 375 20.48 18.55 -14.07
N GLU A 376 19.95 19.08 -12.97
CA GLU A 376 18.89 18.42 -12.18
C GLU A 376 17.60 18.18 -12.98
N PRO A 377 17.02 19.16 -13.72
CA PRO A 377 15.86 18.88 -14.58
C PRO A 377 16.14 17.80 -15.64
N ASN A 378 17.38 17.69 -16.11
CA ASN A 378 17.78 16.60 -17.01
C ASN A 378 17.85 15.24 -16.28
N MET A 379 18.30 15.19 -15.02
CA MET A 379 18.24 13.97 -14.19
C MET A 379 16.79 13.52 -13.95
N ILE A 380 15.89 14.47 -13.66
CA ILE A 380 14.47 14.22 -13.45
C ILE A 380 13.81 13.75 -14.75
N LEU A 381 14.14 14.35 -15.90
CA LEU A 381 13.62 13.92 -17.20
C LEU A 381 14.07 12.50 -17.55
N TYR A 382 15.34 12.16 -17.29
CA TYR A 382 15.82 10.79 -17.45
C TYR A 382 14.99 9.81 -16.62
N ARG A 383 14.77 10.12 -15.33
CA ARG A 383 13.93 9.29 -14.45
C ARG A 383 12.50 9.18 -14.99
N THR A 384 11.92 10.29 -15.44
CA THR A 384 10.56 10.37 -16.00
C THR A 384 10.40 9.49 -17.24
N LEU A 385 11.38 9.50 -18.14
CA LEU A 385 11.38 8.65 -19.34
C LEU A 385 11.51 7.16 -18.99
N VAL A 386 12.38 6.80 -18.05
CA VAL A 386 12.54 5.42 -17.57
C VAL A 386 11.25 4.91 -16.93
N THR A 387 10.68 5.66 -15.99
CA THR A 387 9.44 5.26 -15.31
C THR A 387 8.22 5.31 -16.24
N GLY A 388 8.22 6.24 -17.20
CA GLY A 388 7.21 6.28 -18.26
C GLY A 388 7.27 5.02 -19.14
N ALA A 389 8.46 4.55 -19.49
CA ALA A 389 8.62 3.35 -20.31
C ALA A 389 8.06 2.09 -19.61
N ASP A 390 8.24 1.99 -18.28
CA ASP A 390 7.62 0.95 -17.47
C ASP A 390 6.09 1.05 -17.50
N LEU A 391 5.53 2.25 -17.30
CA LEU A 391 4.07 2.48 -17.38
C LEU A 391 3.51 2.10 -18.76
N ALA A 392 4.20 2.47 -19.84
CA ALA A 392 3.78 2.13 -21.20
C ALA A 392 3.76 0.61 -21.42
N SER A 393 4.77 -0.11 -20.93
CA SER A 393 4.79 -1.57 -20.95
C SER A 393 3.62 -2.16 -20.14
N TRP A 394 3.31 -1.61 -18.97
CA TRP A 394 2.18 -2.07 -18.15
C TRP A 394 0.81 -1.78 -18.78
N MET A 395 0.73 -0.77 -19.64
CA MET A 395 -0.43 -0.46 -20.49
C MET A 395 -0.50 -1.32 -21.76
N GLY A 396 0.50 -2.17 -22.01
CA GLY A 396 0.57 -3.02 -23.20
C GLY A 396 1.05 -2.30 -24.47
N ASP A 397 1.70 -1.14 -24.35
CA ASP A 397 2.29 -0.40 -25.47
C ASP A 397 3.83 -0.54 -25.50
N ASP A 398 4.28 -1.69 -26.02
CA ASP A 398 5.71 -2.00 -26.13
C ASP A 398 6.46 -1.04 -27.08
N ASN A 399 5.78 -0.44 -28.06
CA ASN A 399 6.40 0.52 -28.98
C ASN A 399 6.69 1.84 -28.27
N LEU A 400 5.74 2.33 -27.49
CA LEU A 400 5.92 3.55 -26.70
C LEU A 400 6.93 3.34 -25.58
N SER A 401 6.91 2.17 -24.94
CA SER A 401 7.94 1.75 -23.98
C SER A 401 9.33 1.82 -24.62
N ALA A 402 9.55 1.16 -25.75
CA ALA A 402 10.83 1.18 -26.46
C ALA A 402 11.27 2.59 -26.90
N LYS A 403 10.32 3.42 -27.35
CA LYS A 403 10.57 4.83 -27.73
C LYS A 403 11.08 5.64 -26.54
N TRP A 404 10.44 5.53 -25.38
CA TRP A 404 10.85 6.29 -24.19
C TRP A 404 12.14 5.75 -23.57
N THR A 405 12.38 4.43 -23.60
CA THR A 405 13.68 3.85 -23.24
C THR A 405 14.80 4.39 -24.13
N SER A 406 14.60 4.44 -25.45
CA SER A 406 15.59 4.98 -26.38
C SER A 406 15.88 6.47 -26.14
N ARG A 407 14.85 7.26 -25.85
CA ARG A 407 14.98 8.68 -25.45
C ARG A 407 15.77 8.82 -24.14
N ALA A 408 15.49 7.99 -23.14
CA ALA A 408 16.20 7.99 -21.86
C ALA A 408 17.69 7.69 -22.04
N GLU A 409 18.04 6.65 -22.81
CA GLU A 409 19.45 6.31 -23.07
C GLU A 409 20.18 7.41 -23.85
N THR A 410 19.52 8.01 -24.84
CA THR A 410 20.09 9.15 -25.59
C THR A 410 20.34 10.34 -24.67
N LEU A 411 19.36 10.68 -23.82
CA LEU A 411 19.48 11.77 -22.86
C LEU A 411 20.60 11.51 -21.85
N LYS A 412 20.70 10.29 -21.31
CA LYS A 412 21.78 9.87 -20.40
C LYS A 412 23.16 10.06 -21.03
N CYS A 413 23.33 9.67 -22.29
CA CYS A 413 24.58 9.92 -23.02
C CYS A 413 24.90 11.41 -23.12
N ASN A 414 23.92 12.25 -23.46
CA ASN A 414 24.11 13.70 -23.58
C ASN A 414 24.42 14.37 -22.24
N ILE A 415 23.76 13.95 -21.15
CA ILE A 415 24.05 14.43 -19.79
C ILE A 415 25.51 14.15 -19.45
N ASN A 416 25.96 12.90 -19.60
CA ASN A 416 27.34 12.53 -19.32
C ASN A 416 28.35 13.24 -20.23
N ALA A 417 28.02 13.47 -21.50
CA ALA A 417 28.92 14.11 -22.45
C ALA A 417 29.09 15.62 -22.22
N HIS A 418 28.04 16.31 -21.74
CA HIS A 418 28.01 17.77 -21.70
C HIS A 418 28.02 18.39 -20.30
N LEU A 419 27.62 17.64 -19.27
CA LEU A 419 27.47 18.17 -17.91
C LEU A 419 28.45 17.53 -16.91
N TYR A 420 29.08 16.41 -17.24
CA TYR A 420 30.07 15.80 -16.36
C TYR A 420 31.40 16.54 -16.46
N ASP A 421 31.85 17.11 -15.34
CA ASP A 421 33.15 17.75 -15.21
C ASP A 421 34.18 16.69 -14.79
N THR A 422 35.02 16.28 -15.75
CA THR A 422 36.05 15.26 -15.51
C THR A 422 37.17 15.73 -14.59
N GLU A 423 37.44 17.03 -14.52
CA GLU A 423 38.52 17.58 -13.67
C GLU A 423 38.07 17.65 -12.21
N TYR A 424 36.83 18.09 -11.98
CA TYR A 424 36.27 18.11 -10.63
C TYR A 424 35.84 16.72 -10.16
N GLY A 425 35.30 15.88 -11.06
CA GLY A 425 34.81 14.54 -10.77
C GLY A 425 33.33 14.48 -10.35
N ALA A 426 32.52 15.46 -10.80
CA ALA A 426 31.09 15.53 -10.54
C ALA A 426 30.37 16.27 -11.69
N PHE A 427 29.04 16.29 -11.70
CA PHE A 427 28.26 17.05 -12.67
C PHE A 427 28.23 18.53 -12.32
N ALA A 428 28.51 19.38 -13.31
CA ALA A 428 28.29 20.82 -13.23
C ALA A 428 26.78 21.13 -13.34
N ASP A 429 26.37 22.24 -12.74
CA ASP A 429 24.97 22.63 -12.67
C ASP A 429 24.39 22.92 -14.06
N ASN A 430 25.19 23.51 -14.94
CA ASN A 430 24.83 23.88 -16.29
C ASN A 430 26.10 23.92 -17.16
N THR A 431 25.96 23.94 -18.48
CA THR A 431 27.10 24.02 -19.42
C THR A 431 27.87 25.34 -19.37
N THR A 432 27.39 26.30 -18.59
CA THR A 432 27.90 27.68 -18.53
C THR A 432 28.39 28.10 -17.13
N THR A 433 28.44 27.17 -16.18
CA THR A 433 28.79 27.44 -14.78
C THR A 433 29.83 26.45 -14.25
N SER A 434 30.57 26.86 -13.22
CA SER A 434 31.50 26.02 -12.47
C SER A 434 30.91 25.51 -11.14
N LEU A 435 29.61 25.73 -10.91
CA LEU A 435 28.89 25.22 -9.75
C LEU A 435 28.64 23.72 -9.93
N HIS A 436 28.86 22.91 -8.90
CA HIS A 436 28.48 21.49 -8.86
C HIS A 436 27.37 21.33 -7.81
N PRO A 437 26.11 21.15 -8.22
CA PRO A 437 24.98 21.21 -7.32
C PRO A 437 24.82 19.89 -6.56
N GLN A 438 24.29 19.96 -5.34
CA GLN A 438 24.03 18.78 -4.51
C GLN A 438 22.95 17.89 -5.14
N ASP A 439 21.87 18.47 -5.64
CA ASP A 439 20.72 17.74 -6.19
C ASP A 439 21.03 16.88 -7.42
N ALA A 440 21.58 17.45 -8.50
CA ALA A 440 21.83 16.72 -9.73
C ALA A 440 22.84 15.61 -9.52
N ASN A 441 23.87 15.85 -8.69
CA ASN A 441 24.86 14.85 -8.34
C ASN A 441 24.22 13.73 -7.52
N SER A 442 23.40 14.05 -6.52
CA SER A 442 22.65 13.08 -5.74
C SER A 442 21.70 12.22 -6.59
N MET A 443 20.93 12.86 -7.48
CA MET A 443 20.01 12.19 -8.40
C MET A 443 20.74 11.37 -9.47
N SER A 444 21.93 11.80 -9.90
CA SER A 444 22.73 11.03 -10.87
C SER A 444 23.13 9.66 -10.33
N LEU A 445 23.43 9.61 -9.01
CA LEU A 445 23.71 8.39 -8.28
C LEU A 445 22.43 7.58 -8.12
N LEU A 446 21.36 8.17 -7.58
CA LEU A 446 20.13 7.44 -7.27
C LEU A 446 19.46 6.84 -8.52
N PHE A 447 19.32 7.65 -9.57
CA PHE A 447 18.60 7.24 -10.78
C PHE A 447 19.45 6.39 -11.73
N GLY A 448 20.75 6.21 -11.47
CA GLY A 448 21.62 5.39 -12.31
C GLY A 448 21.97 6.06 -13.64
N VAL A 449 22.09 7.39 -13.63
CA VAL A 449 22.61 8.18 -14.78
C VAL A 449 24.09 7.87 -15.01
N VAL A 450 24.79 7.50 -13.94
CA VAL A 450 26.10 6.86 -13.99
C VAL A 450 25.98 5.41 -13.49
N PRO A 451 26.78 4.45 -13.99
CA PRO A 451 26.73 3.08 -13.48
C PRO A 451 27.10 3.00 -11.99
N TYR A 452 26.29 2.33 -11.17
CA TYR A 452 26.44 2.32 -9.70
C TYR A 452 27.83 1.87 -9.20
N SER A 453 28.46 0.92 -9.88
CA SER A 453 29.78 0.37 -9.51
C SER A 453 30.96 1.08 -10.19
N SER A 454 30.73 2.20 -10.88
CA SER A 454 31.79 2.92 -11.59
C SER A 454 32.63 3.80 -10.66
N SER A 455 33.88 4.08 -11.05
CA SER A 455 34.72 5.06 -10.36
C SER A 455 34.12 6.48 -10.39
N ILE A 456 33.37 6.81 -11.45
CA ILE A 456 32.63 8.08 -11.56
C ILE A 456 31.59 8.19 -10.44
N ALA A 457 30.81 7.14 -10.21
CA ALA A 457 29.80 7.12 -9.15
C ALA A 457 30.44 7.26 -7.75
N GLN A 458 31.60 6.64 -7.53
CA GLN A 458 32.35 6.79 -6.28
C GLN A 458 32.93 8.21 -6.12
N SER A 459 33.46 8.80 -7.19
CA SER A 459 33.93 10.20 -7.23
C SER A 459 32.82 11.18 -6.86
N ILE A 460 31.65 11.08 -7.49
CA ILE A 460 30.50 11.94 -7.17
C ILE A 460 30.08 11.77 -5.70
N SER A 461 29.99 10.52 -5.23
CA SER A 461 29.67 10.24 -3.83
C SER A 461 30.70 10.79 -2.84
N GLU A 462 31.96 10.93 -3.23
CA GLU A 462 32.99 11.56 -2.41
C GLU A 462 32.86 13.07 -2.43
N ARG A 463 32.67 13.67 -3.62
CA ARG A 463 32.50 15.12 -3.79
C ARG A 463 31.30 15.71 -3.06
N LEU A 464 30.19 14.97 -2.97
CA LEU A 464 29.02 15.40 -2.18
C LEU A 464 29.38 15.68 -0.71
N THR A 465 30.39 14.97 -0.16
CA THR A 465 30.84 15.18 1.23
C THR A 465 31.63 16.47 1.43
N ASP A 466 32.12 17.11 0.36
CA ASP A 466 32.84 18.40 0.43
C ASP A 466 31.92 19.51 0.98
N ASN A 467 30.60 19.35 0.86
CA ASN A 467 29.60 20.32 1.31
C ASN A 467 29.09 20.06 2.74
N TRP A 468 29.59 19.03 3.43
CA TRP A 468 29.08 18.65 4.75
C TRP A 468 29.47 19.65 5.83
N THR A 469 28.46 20.14 6.56
CA THR A 469 28.63 20.91 7.79
C THR A 469 28.32 20.04 9.01
N PRO A 470 28.60 20.50 10.24
CA PRO A 470 28.26 19.75 11.46
C PRO A 470 26.77 19.43 11.65
N ILE A 471 25.88 20.03 10.85
CA ILE A 471 24.42 19.90 10.98
C ILE A 471 23.74 19.52 9.65
N GLY A 472 24.49 19.15 8.63
CA GLY A 472 23.99 18.69 7.32
C GLY A 472 24.72 19.33 6.12
N PRO A 473 24.49 18.85 4.89
CA PRO A 473 25.16 19.38 3.71
C PRO A 473 24.58 20.74 3.31
N GLU A 474 25.45 21.70 3.04
CA GLU A 474 25.05 22.96 2.40
C GLU A 474 24.69 22.71 0.94
N ALA A 475 23.49 23.13 0.53
CA ALA A 475 23.09 23.08 -0.88
C ALA A 475 23.81 24.20 -1.65
N THR A 476 24.75 23.85 -2.52
CA THR A 476 25.58 24.83 -3.24
C THR A 476 24.75 25.65 -4.24
N GLU A 477 23.68 25.05 -4.77
CA GLU A 477 22.65 25.65 -5.61
C GLU A 477 21.67 26.56 -4.84
N LEU A 478 21.73 26.54 -3.51
CA LEU A 478 21.01 27.44 -2.61
C LEU A 478 21.87 27.78 -1.38
N PRO A 479 22.91 28.62 -1.56
CA PRO A 479 23.93 28.85 -0.54
C PRO A 479 23.36 29.22 0.83
N ASN A 480 24.06 28.80 1.89
CA ASN A 480 23.73 28.89 3.31
C ASN A 480 22.54 28.05 3.79
N ASN A 481 21.87 27.30 2.89
CA ASN A 481 20.72 26.49 3.26
C ASN A 481 21.12 25.03 3.32
N ILE A 482 20.57 24.32 4.30
CA ILE A 482 20.53 22.87 4.36
C ILE A 482 19.13 22.47 3.97
N SER A 483 19.05 21.65 2.92
CA SER A 483 17.79 21.17 2.36
C SER A 483 17.67 19.67 2.62
N PRO A 484 16.90 19.23 3.62
CA PRO A 484 16.60 17.82 3.82
C PRO A 484 15.89 17.15 2.62
N PHE A 485 15.22 17.93 1.75
CA PHE A 485 14.74 17.43 0.45
C PHE A 485 15.89 16.96 -0.43
N ILE A 486 16.88 17.82 -0.68
CA ILE A 486 18.05 17.47 -1.50
C ILE A 486 18.89 16.39 -0.82
N SER A 487 19.07 16.51 0.51
CA SER A 487 19.80 15.53 1.32
C SER A 487 19.12 14.16 1.32
N SER A 488 17.80 14.09 1.12
CA SER A 488 17.08 12.81 0.96
C SER A 488 17.47 12.09 -0.33
N PHE A 489 17.79 12.83 -1.40
CA PHE A 489 18.38 12.22 -2.60
C PHE A 489 19.85 11.85 -2.38
N GLU A 490 20.62 12.68 -1.67
CA GLU A 490 22.04 12.42 -1.39
C GLU A 490 22.23 11.12 -0.62
N LEU A 491 21.49 10.94 0.48
CA LEU A 491 21.61 9.73 1.31
C LEU A 491 21.23 8.47 0.51
N GLN A 492 20.19 8.55 -0.33
CA GLN A 492 19.78 7.43 -1.18
C GLN A 492 20.79 7.18 -2.29
N GLY A 493 21.41 8.23 -2.84
CA GLY A 493 22.51 8.15 -3.80
C GLY A 493 23.71 7.42 -3.22
N HIS A 494 24.13 7.76 -1.99
CA HIS A 494 25.18 7.04 -1.26
C HIS A 494 24.85 5.55 -1.10
N LEU A 495 23.62 5.22 -0.69
CA LEU A 495 23.17 3.83 -0.54
C LEU A 495 23.13 3.08 -1.87
N ALA A 496 22.68 3.73 -2.95
CA ALA A 496 22.63 3.15 -4.28
C ALA A 496 24.01 2.70 -4.79
N VAL A 497 25.09 3.38 -4.35
CA VAL A 497 26.47 3.06 -4.73
C VAL A 497 27.27 2.35 -3.62
N GLY A 498 26.58 1.86 -2.58
CA GLY A 498 27.17 1.03 -1.52
C GLY A 498 27.95 1.80 -0.44
N ASN A 499 27.82 3.13 -0.36
CA ASN A 499 28.47 3.96 0.65
C ASN A 499 27.60 4.10 1.91
N THR A 500 27.27 2.96 2.54
CA THR A 500 26.35 2.87 3.67
C THR A 500 26.77 3.73 4.87
N ALA A 501 28.07 3.78 5.18
CA ALA A 501 28.57 4.59 6.29
C ALA A 501 28.34 6.09 6.09
N ARG A 502 28.48 6.59 4.85
CA ARG A 502 28.17 8.00 4.52
C ARG A 502 26.68 8.26 4.72
N ALA A 503 25.81 7.37 4.22
CA ALA A 503 24.37 7.54 4.36
C ALA A 503 23.91 7.57 5.83
N LEU A 504 24.38 6.63 6.66
CA LEU A 504 24.03 6.61 8.10
C LEU A 504 24.59 7.85 8.83
N GLY A 505 25.82 8.28 8.50
CA GLY A 505 26.40 9.50 9.02
C GLY A 505 25.59 10.75 8.67
N LEU A 506 25.12 10.85 7.41
CA LEU A 506 24.27 11.94 6.96
C LEU A 506 22.90 11.94 7.66
N ILE A 507 22.28 10.76 7.87
CA ILE A 507 21.01 10.64 8.61
C ILE A 507 21.16 11.22 10.03
N ARG A 508 22.19 10.77 10.76
CA ARG A 508 22.47 11.23 12.13
C ARG A 508 22.85 12.72 12.20
N THR A 509 23.54 13.23 11.18
CA THR A 509 24.02 14.63 11.15
C THR A 509 22.90 15.62 10.82
N CYS A 510 22.08 15.33 9.80
CA CYS A 510 21.03 16.25 9.33
C CYS A 510 19.73 16.06 10.14
N TRP A 511 19.17 14.85 10.16
CA TRP A 511 17.92 14.56 10.85
C TRP A 511 18.11 14.38 12.36
N GLY A 512 19.21 13.75 12.79
CA GLY A 512 19.54 13.61 14.21
C GLY A 512 19.77 14.98 14.87
N TRP A 513 20.43 15.92 14.20
CA TRP A 513 20.54 17.29 14.71
C TRP A 513 19.17 17.94 14.92
N TYR A 514 18.28 17.89 13.93
CA TYR A 514 16.94 18.47 14.06
C TYR A 514 16.10 17.79 15.14
N LEU A 515 16.09 16.45 15.18
CA LEU A 515 15.37 15.66 16.16
C LEU A 515 15.77 16.00 17.60
N ASN A 516 17.06 16.22 17.84
CA ASN A 516 17.61 16.53 19.16
C ASN A 516 17.64 18.04 19.47
N ASN A 517 17.33 18.91 18.51
CA ASN A 517 17.32 20.35 18.73
C ASN A 517 16.20 20.72 19.73
N PRO A 518 16.50 21.46 20.82
CA PRO A 518 15.51 21.78 21.86
C PRO A 518 14.34 22.64 21.35
N ASN A 519 14.51 23.32 20.21
CA ASN A 519 13.47 24.13 19.60
C ASN A 519 12.62 23.37 18.57
N GLY A 520 13.08 22.20 18.10
CA GLY A 520 12.35 21.37 17.14
C GLY A 520 11.14 20.67 17.74
N THR A 521 10.34 20.03 16.89
CA THR A 521 9.10 19.34 17.29
C THR A 521 9.36 18.02 18.02
N LYS A 522 10.55 17.43 17.85
CA LYS A 522 10.96 16.11 18.37
C LYS A 522 10.11 14.93 17.88
N SER A 523 9.23 15.15 16.90
CA SER A 523 8.30 14.13 16.40
C SER A 523 8.14 14.12 14.88
N THR A 524 8.61 15.15 14.18
CA THR A 524 8.46 15.32 12.73
C THR A 524 9.80 15.67 12.08
N VAL A 525 9.82 15.89 10.78
CA VAL A 525 10.99 16.34 10.01
C VAL A 525 10.75 17.72 9.40
N ILE A 526 11.73 18.62 9.54
CA ILE A 526 11.66 20.02 9.12
C ILE A 526 11.83 20.19 7.62
N GLU A 527 11.23 21.23 7.05
CA GLU A 527 11.41 21.62 5.66
C GLU A 527 12.87 21.90 5.29
N GLY A 528 13.55 22.75 6.07
CA GLY A 528 14.90 23.23 5.81
C GLY A 528 15.37 24.19 6.90
N TYR A 529 16.66 24.48 6.92
CA TYR A 529 17.27 25.39 7.90
C TYR A 529 18.57 25.97 7.35
N LEU A 530 19.17 26.94 8.05
CA LEU A 530 20.45 27.52 7.64
C LEU A 530 21.64 26.76 8.25
N THR A 531 22.80 26.85 7.59
CA THR A 531 24.07 26.28 8.07
C THR A 531 24.53 26.82 9.43
N ASN A 532 24.00 27.97 9.86
CA ASN A 532 24.23 28.53 11.19
C ASN A 532 23.32 27.95 12.29
N GLY A 533 22.44 27.00 11.96
CA GLY A 533 21.52 26.34 12.89
C GLY A 533 20.22 27.09 13.18
N SER A 534 19.96 28.22 12.52
CA SER A 534 18.66 28.90 12.62
C SER A 534 17.60 28.22 11.74
N PHE A 535 16.36 28.16 12.23
CA PHE A 535 15.20 27.69 11.46
C PHE A 535 14.69 28.75 10.46
N ALA A 536 15.61 29.40 9.76
CA ALA A 536 15.30 30.21 8.59
C ALA A 536 15.55 29.39 7.32
N TYR A 537 14.82 29.67 6.26
CA TYR A 537 14.98 28.97 4.99
C TYR A 537 14.59 29.91 3.87
N ARG A 538 15.36 29.92 2.78
CA ARG A 538 15.07 30.74 1.58
C ARG A 538 14.77 32.22 1.84
N ASN A 539 15.35 32.79 2.91
CA ASN A 539 15.38 34.20 3.30
C ASN A 539 14.62 35.16 2.36
N TYR A 540 15.30 35.84 1.42
CA TYR A 540 14.63 36.81 0.54
C TYR A 540 13.80 36.18 -0.60
N ARG A 541 14.14 34.97 -1.05
CA ARG A 541 13.56 34.32 -2.23
C ARG A 541 12.60 33.20 -1.82
N GLY A 542 11.42 33.61 -1.36
CA GLY A 542 10.36 32.69 -0.96
C GLY A 542 9.65 33.22 0.27
N TYR A 543 10.40 33.43 1.37
CA TYR A 543 9.83 33.71 2.68
C TYR A 543 10.04 35.14 3.20
N MET A 544 10.63 36.03 2.41
CA MET A 544 10.90 37.43 2.80
C MET A 544 11.53 37.60 4.20
N TYR A 545 12.43 36.69 4.58
CA TYR A 545 13.11 36.60 5.89
C TYR A 545 12.22 36.20 7.08
N ASP A 546 10.98 35.77 6.83
CA ASP A 546 10.08 35.25 7.84
C ASP A 546 10.44 33.80 8.22
N ALA A 547 11.35 33.67 9.18
CA ALA A 547 11.78 32.37 9.68
C ALA A 547 10.68 31.60 10.44
N ALA A 548 9.60 32.26 10.87
CA ALA A 548 8.49 31.59 11.53
C ALA A 548 7.59 30.85 10.53
N TYR A 549 7.72 31.16 9.24
CA TYR A 549 6.98 30.51 8.17
C TYR A 549 7.49 29.10 7.84
N VAL A 550 8.75 28.79 8.14
CA VAL A 550 9.35 27.49 7.88
C VAL A 550 8.54 26.39 8.58
N SER A 551 8.29 25.30 7.88
CA SER A 551 7.45 24.20 8.36
C SER A 551 8.34 23.20 9.08
N HIS A 552 7.87 22.79 10.24
CA HIS A 552 8.54 21.78 11.05
C HIS A 552 8.00 20.37 10.83
N ALA A 553 7.02 20.22 9.95
CA ALA A 553 6.47 18.96 9.48
C ALA A 553 6.29 19.02 7.96
N HIS A 554 7.32 18.62 7.20
CA HIS A 554 7.32 18.65 5.74
C HIS A 554 7.68 17.29 5.12
N GLY A 555 6.78 16.76 4.28
CA GLY A 555 6.85 15.37 3.79
C GLY A 555 8.07 15.09 2.92
N TRP A 556 8.57 16.10 2.23
CA TRP A 556 9.75 16.02 1.36
C TRP A 556 11.07 15.70 2.10
N SER A 557 11.07 15.78 3.44
CA SER A 557 12.22 15.53 4.31
C SER A 557 12.19 14.13 4.89
N SER A 558 11.23 13.30 4.47
CA SER A 558 11.01 11.96 5.02
C SER A 558 11.93 10.89 4.44
N GLY A 559 12.93 11.25 3.62
CA GLY A 559 13.84 10.33 2.92
C GLY A 559 14.46 9.21 3.76
N PRO A 560 14.89 9.43 5.01
CA PRO A 560 15.39 8.36 5.86
C PRO A 560 14.39 7.21 6.04
N THR A 561 13.08 7.49 6.04
CA THR A 561 12.02 6.49 6.23
C THR A 561 12.08 5.41 5.16
N SER A 562 12.07 5.80 3.88
CA SER A 562 12.18 4.86 2.77
C SER A 562 13.59 4.27 2.66
N ALA A 563 14.64 5.05 2.91
CA ALA A 563 16.01 4.59 2.75
C ALA A 563 16.43 3.53 3.77
N LEU A 564 16.05 3.69 5.04
CA LEU A 564 16.31 2.70 6.08
C LEU A 564 15.58 1.38 5.78
N THR A 565 14.35 1.43 5.24
CA THR A 565 13.62 0.22 4.84
C THR A 565 14.21 -0.43 3.57
N ASN A 566 14.42 0.34 2.51
CA ASN A 566 14.77 -0.18 1.19
C ASN A 566 16.24 -0.65 1.10
N TYR A 567 17.15 0.02 1.80
CA TYR A 567 18.60 -0.25 1.69
C TYR A 567 19.21 -0.84 2.96
N ILE A 568 18.90 -0.29 4.14
CA ILE A 568 19.52 -0.78 5.39
C ILE A 568 18.91 -2.11 5.81
N LEU A 569 17.59 -2.16 6.00
CA LEU A 569 16.87 -3.44 6.09
C LEU A 569 17.05 -4.23 4.78
N GLY A 570 17.08 -3.51 3.65
CA GLY A 570 17.37 -4.06 2.33
C GLY A 570 16.14 -4.59 1.59
N LEU A 571 14.94 -4.28 2.06
CA LEU A 571 13.69 -4.83 1.53
C LEU A 571 12.99 -3.80 0.64
N GLU A 572 12.91 -4.07 -0.66
CA GLU A 572 12.38 -3.15 -1.66
C GLU A 572 11.53 -3.90 -2.69
N ILE A 573 10.41 -3.32 -3.12
CA ILE A 573 9.65 -3.85 -4.27
C ILE A 573 10.20 -3.29 -5.57
N THR A 574 10.38 -4.17 -6.56
CA THR A 574 10.93 -3.81 -7.88
C THR A 574 9.91 -4.00 -9.00
N GLY A 575 8.77 -4.61 -8.69
CA GLY A 575 7.64 -4.80 -9.60
C GLY A 575 6.34 -4.43 -8.91
N ARG A 576 5.29 -4.22 -9.72
CA ARG A 576 3.96 -3.78 -9.26
C ARG A 576 3.47 -4.60 -8.07
N VAL A 577 3.01 -3.92 -7.03
CA VAL A 577 2.49 -4.45 -5.74
C VAL A 577 3.43 -5.43 -5.02
N GLY A 578 4.69 -5.51 -5.42
CA GLY A 578 5.64 -6.51 -4.92
C GLY A 578 5.62 -7.85 -5.66
N SER A 579 5.15 -7.88 -6.92
CA SER A 579 5.23 -9.08 -7.78
C SER A 579 6.68 -9.54 -8.01
N THR A 580 7.61 -8.58 -8.02
CA THR A 580 9.05 -8.82 -7.83
C THR A 580 9.55 -7.89 -6.73
N TRP A 581 10.53 -8.38 -5.98
CA TRP A 581 11.13 -7.67 -4.87
C TRP A 581 12.61 -8.03 -4.75
N ARG A 582 13.36 -7.17 -4.06
CA ARG A 582 14.78 -7.31 -3.77
C ARG A 582 14.97 -7.37 -2.26
N PHE A 583 15.87 -8.26 -1.84
CA PHE A 583 16.39 -8.29 -0.48
C PHE A 583 17.92 -8.19 -0.51
N ALA A 584 18.44 -7.00 -0.22
CA ALA A 584 19.86 -6.64 -0.31
C ALA A 584 20.25 -5.74 0.88
N PRO A 585 20.39 -6.30 2.09
CA PRO A 585 20.68 -5.52 3.29
C PRO A 585 22.05 -4.84 3.22
N GLN A 586 22.12 -3.61 3.73
CA GLN A 586 23.35 -2.86 3.91
C GLN A 586 23.56 -2.56 5.40
N PHE A 587 24.55 -3.21 6.01
CA PHE A 587 24.69 -3.24 7.46
C PHE A 587 25.22 -1.93 8.07
N GLY A 588 26.20 -1.29 7.43
CA GLY A 588 26.87 -0.13 8.00
C GLY A 588 27.50 -0.46 9.36
N ASP A 589 27.18 0.33 10.39
CA ASP A 589 27.61 0.13 11.78
C ASP A 589 26.53 -0.51 12.68
N LEU A 590 25.40 -0.92 12.09
CA LEU A 590 24.30 -1.53 12.82
C LEU A 590 24.51 -3.04 12.98
N THR A 591 24.05 -3.58 14.11
CA THR A 591 24.17 -5.00 14.44
C THR A 591 22.84 -5.75 14.28
N SER A 592 21.70 -5.07 14.35
CA SER A 592 20.41 -5.71 14.10
C SER A 592 19.39 -4.75 13.51
N VAL A 593 18.63 -5.22 12.53
CA VAL A 593 17.49 -4.49 11.94
C VAL A 593 16.36 -5.46 11.64
N GLN A 594 15.13 -5.03 11.90
CA GLN A 594 13.90 -5.67 11.47
C GLN A 594 12.90 -4.63 10.98
N GLY A 595 12.06 -5.00 10.03
CA GLY A 595 11.05 -4.10 9.50
C GLY A 595 10.23 -4.76 8.40
N GLY A 596 9.29 -3.99 7.87
CA GLY A 596 8.38 -4.47 6.84
C GLY A 596 7.31 -3.46 6.47
N PHE A 597 6.54 -3.79 5.45
CA PHE A 597 5.42 -3.01 4.93
C PHE A 597 4.36 -3.93 4.31
N MET A 598 3.14 -3.41 4.15
CA MET A 598 2.04 -4.12 3.50
C MET A 598 1.94 -3.75 2.02
N THR A 599 1.57 -4.74 1.21
CA THR A 599 0.98 -4.50 -0.12
C THR A 599 -0.34 -5.24 -0.24
N SER A 600 -1.04 -5.07 -1.37
CA SER A 600 -2.22 -5.88 -1.69
C SER A 600 -1.92 -7.38 -1.81
N LEU A 601 -0.65 -7.78 -1.97
CA LEU A 601 -0.20 -9.17 -1.98
C LEU A 601 0.08 -9.73 -0.57
N GLY A 602 -0.01 -8.91 0.48
CA GLY A 602 0.21 -9.30 1.88
C GLY A 602 1.38 -8.58 2.53
N ALA A 603 1.80 -9.08 3.69
CA ALA A 603 2.88 -8.51 4.48
C ALA A 603 4.25 -8.89 3.92
N PHE A 604 5.12 -7.90 3.70
CA PHE A 604 6.54 -8.07 3.41
C PHE A 604 7.32 -7.67 4.64
N GLN A 605 8.07 -8.61 5.23
CA GLN A 605 8.88 -8.36 6.42
C GLN A 605 10.20 -9.11 6.35
N ALA A 606 11.26 -8.49 6.85
CA ALA A 606 12.59 -9.09 6.93
C ALA A 606 13.27 -8.68 8.24
N SER A 607 14.31 -9.42 8.60
CA SER A 607 15.18 -9.06 9.72
C SER A 607 16.56 -9.66 9.55
N TRP A 608 17.58 -8.97 10.04
CA TRP A 608 18.93 -9.49 10.15
C TRP A 608 19.55 -9.11 11.49
N ASN A 609 20.47 -9.96 11.97
CA ASN A 609 21.25 -9.73 13.19
C ASN A 609 22.66 -10.28 12.98
N ILE A 610 23.67 -9.54 13.44
CA ILE A 610 25.09 -9.88 13.36
C ILE A 610 25.53 -10.39 14.73
N THR A 611 25.89 -11.67 14.82
CA THR A 611 26.36 -12.31 16.05
C THR A 611 27.78 -12.85 15.87
N GLY A 612 28.78 -12.15 16.43
CA GLY A 612 30.19 -12.50 16.21
C GLY A 612 30.60 -12.24 14.76
N GLU A 613 31.17 -13.24 14.08
CA GLU A 613 31.47 -13.21 12.64
C GLU A 613 30.31 -13.77 11.78
N GLU A 614 29.23 -14.27 12.39
CA GLU A 614 28.11 -14.89 11.68
C GLU A 614 26.92 -13.93 11.54
N THR A 615 26.40 -13.78 10.31
CA THR A 615 25.18 -13.01 10.04
C THR A 615 23.98 -13.95 9.96
N GLN A 616 22.99 -13.74 10.83
CA GLN A 616 21.69 -14.41 10.73
C GLN A 616 20.71 -13.53 9.96
N VAL A 617 20.28 -14.03 8.81
CA VAL A 617 19.32 -13.36 7.93
C VAL A 617 18.03 -14.17 7.90
N LYS A 618 16.91 -13.54 8.26
CA LYS A 618 15.58 -14.10 8.01
C LYS A 618 15.07 -13.54 6.68
N SER A 619 14.98 -14.42 5.69
CA SER A 619 14.49 -14.09 4.36
C SER A 619 13.06 -13.51 4.40
N PRO A 620 12.69 -12.64 3.45
CA PRO A 620 11.35 -12.08 3.41
C PRO A 620 10.27 -13.16 3.43
N ARG A 621 9.31 -13.05 4.35
CA ARG A 621 8.10 -13.87 4.34
C ARG A 621 6.97 -13.01 3.78
N GLN A 622 6.54 -13.29 2.55
CA GLN A 622 5.23 -12.87 2.07
C GLN A 622 4.17 -13.68 2.84
N ILE A 623 3.55 -13.07 3.84
CA ILE A 623 2.37 -13.67 4.47
C ILE A 623 1.18 -13.29 3.59
N ALA A 624 0.95 -14.07 2.54
CA ALA A 624 -0.18 -13.89 1.65
C ALA A 624 -1.47 -14.10 2.45
N PHE A 625 -2.28 -13.05 2.59
CA PHE A 625 -3.67 -13.23 2.96
C PHE A 625 -4.37 -13.99 1.82
N LYS A 626 -5.19 -14.98 2.20
CA LYS A 626 -5.88 -15.89 1.29
C LYS A 626 -6.61 -15.12 0.20
N MET A 627 -6.35 -15.46 -1.07
CA MET A 627 -7.12 -15.01 -2.22
C MET A 627 -8.62 -15.17 -1.93
N PHE A 628 -9.35 -14.06 -1.99
CA PHE A 628 -10.80 -14.03 -1.87
C PHE A 628 -11.38 -13.54 -3.19
N TYR A 629 -12.28 -14.34 -3.78
CA TYR A 629 -13.07 -13.92 -4.92
C TYR A 629 -14.47 -14.52 -4.82
N GLU A 630 -15.44 -13.81 -5.36
CA GLU A 630 -16.81 -14.27 -5.57
C GLU A 630 -16.91 -14.73 -7.03
N PRO A 631 -17.09 -16.04 -7.30
CA PRO A 631 -17.20 -16.56 -8.67
C PRO A 631 -18.27 -15.80 -9.47
N GLY A 632 -17.86 -15.26 -10.62
CA GLY A 632 -18.76 -14.49 -11.50
C GLY A 632 -19.07 -13.06 -11.04
N LYS A 633 -18.48 -12.56 -9.94
CA LYS A 633 -18.63 -11.16 -9.50
C LYS A 633 -17.30 -10.42 -9.39
N THR A 634 -16.33 -10.98 -8.68
CA THR A 634 -15.02 -10.35 -8.50
C THR A 634 -13.94 -11.15 -9.22
N HIS A 635 -13.00 -10.44 -9.85
CA HIS A 635 -11.93 -11.05 -10.63
C HIS A 635 -10.89 -11.69 -9.70
N HIS A 636 -10.50 -12.94 -9.97
CA HIS A 636 -9.55 -13.69 -9.15
C HIS A 636 -8.08 -13.46 -9.53
N GLY A 637 -7.79 -12.77 -10.64
CA GLY A 637 -6.42 -12.38 -11.01
C GLY A 637 -5.52 -13.51 -11.53
N LEU A 638 -6.06 -14.69 -11.84
CA LEU A 638 -5.32 -15.84 -12.36
C LEU A 638 -5.60 -16.06 -13.85
N PRO A 639 -4.63 -16.60 -14.63
CA PRO A 639 -4.80 -16.85 -16.07
C PRO A 639 -5.82 -17.97 -16.39
N HIS A 640 -6.14 -18.81 -15.41
CA HIS A 640 -7.13 -19.88 -15.53
C HIS A 640 -8.03 -19.89 -14.29
N ASP A 641 -9.29 -20.29 -14.47
CA ASP A 641 -10.26 -20.37 -13.37
C ASP A 641 -9.85 -21.47 -12.37
N PRO A 642 -9.60 -21.11 -11.08
CA PRO A 642 -9.11 -22.06 -10.09
C PRO A 642 -10.21 -22.98 -9.53
N PHE A 643 -11.50 -22.68 -9.73
CA PHE A 643 -12.60 -23.35 -9.03
C PHE A 643 -12.56 -24.87 -9.14
N LYS A 644 -12.41 -25.40 -10.38
CA LYS A 644 -12.36 -26.85 -10.62
C LYS A 644 -11.09 -27.51 -10.08
N ALA A 645 -10.01 -26.74 -9.90
CA ALA A 645 -8.76 -27.22 -9.33
C ALA A 645 -8.79 -27.26 -7.79
N CYS A 646 -9.73 -26.57 -7.14
CA CYS A 646 -9.90 -26.57 -5.68
C CYS A 646 -10.61 -27.82 -5.15
N VAL A 647 -11.26 -28.61 -6.00
CA VAL A 647 -11.96 -29.86 -5.62
C VAL A 647 -11.31 -31.02 -6.36
N VAL A 648 -10.28 -31.62 -5.77
CA VAL A 648 -9.44 -32.68 -6.36
C VAL A 648 -8.94 -33.64 -5.27
N PRO A 649 -8.54 -34.89 -5.61
CA PRO A 649 -8.77 -35.57 -6.88
C PRO A 649 -10.23 -35.98 -7.06
N ARG A 650 -10.76 -35.90 -8.28
CA ARG A 650 -12.16 -36.24 -8.59
C ARG A 650 -12.25 -37.64 -9.21
N PRO A 651 -13.01 -38.57 -8.63
CA PRO A 651 -13.30 -39.85 -9.26
C PRO A 651 -13.94 -39.67 -10.63
N ILE A 652 -13.57 -40.52 -11.59
CA ILE A 652 -14.10 -40.50 -12.94
C ILE A 652 -15.33 -41.41 -13.01
N GLY A 653 -16.45 -40.86 -13.46
CA GLY A 653 -17.63 -41.63 -13.84
C GLY A 653 -17.44 -42.14 -15.25
N TRP A 654 -16.93 -43.35 -15.45
CA TRP A 654 -16.82 -43.93 -16.79
C TRP A 654 -18.06 -44.75 -17.11
N ILE A 655 -19.02 -44.08 -17.73
CA ILE A 655 -20.41 -44.52 -17.83
C ILE A 655 -20.66 -45.14 -19.18
N SER A 656 -21.21 -46.36 -19.18
CA SER A 656 -21.72 -47.03 -20.37
C SER A 656 -23.23 -47.16 -20.35
N THR A 657 -23.85 -46.95 -21.50
CA THR A 657 -25.30 -47.00 -21.68
C THR A 657 -25.66 -47.69 -23.00
N ARG A 658 -26.94 -48.03 -23.15
CA ARG A 658 -27.52 -48.51 -24.41
C ARG A 658 -28.78 -47.69 -24.70
N SER A 659 -28.88 -47.16 -25.92
CA SER A 659 -30.07 -46.44 -26.38
C SER A 659 -31.25 -47.40 -26.58
N ARG A 660 -32.46 -46.86 -26.78
CA ARG A 660 -33.65 -47.69 -27.07
C ARG A 660 -33.55 -48.41 -28.40
N GLU A 661 -32.78 -47.86 -29.33
CA GLU A 661 -32.48 -48.41 -30.65
C GLU A 661 -31.36 -49.45 -30.61
N GLY A 662 -30.77 -49.71 -29.43
CA GLY A 662 -29.73 -50.72 -29.23
C GLY A 662 -28.30 -50.23 -29.51
N VAL A 663 -28.09 -48.91 -29.66
CA VAL A 663 -26.75 -48.33 -29.84
C VAL A 663 -26.07 -48.18 -28.49
N ASP A 664 -24.87 -48.71 -28.37
CA ASP A 664 -24.08 -48.64 -27.15
C ASP A 664 -23.25 -47.34 -27.11
N ASN A 665 -23.12 -46.75 -25.91
CA ASN A 665 -22.33 -45.53 -25.69
C ASN A 665 -21.40 -45.69 -24.48
N LEU A 666 -20.20 -45.10 -24.53
CA LEU A 666 -19.25 -45.01 -23.40
C LEU A 666 -18.63 -43.62 -23.29
N ALA A 667 -18.73 -42.98 -22.13
CA ALA A 667 -18.14 -41.66 -21.90
C ALA A 667 -17.62 -41.45 -20.47
N PRO A 668 -16.50 -40.71 -20.28
CA PRO A 668 -15.99 -40.34 -18.97
C PRO A 668 -16.54 -38.99 -18.48
N TYR A 669 -16.92 -38.94 -17.22
CA TYR A 669 -17.41 -37.75 -16.53
C TYR A 669 -16.49 -37.40 -15.37
N SER A 670 -16.01 -36.16 -15.34
CA SER A 670 -15.06 -35.68 -14.31
C SER A 670 -15.65 -35.48 -12.92
N GLN A 671 -16.94 -35.77 -12.74
CA GLN A 671 -17.71 -35.55 -11.52
C GLN A 671 -18.53 -36.82 -11.26
N PHE A 672 -18.00 -37.70 -10.42
CA PHE A 672 -18.66 -38.93 -9.97
C PHE A 672 -18.44 -39.16 -8.48
N ASN A 673 -19.43 -39.72 -7.79
CA ASN A 673 -19.28 -40.16 -6.41
C ASN A 673 -20.29 -41.25 -6.03
N ASN A 674 -20.00 -42.04 -5.00
CA ASN A 674 -21.01 -42.84 -4.30
C ASN A 674 -21.77 -41.95 -3.30
N LEU A 675 -23.02 -42.31 -2.99
CA LEU A 675 -23.92 -41.49 -2.17
C LEU A 675 -24.28 -42.16 -0.84
N THR A 676 -24.93 -43.32 -0.91
CA THR A 676 -25.31 -44.14 0.26
C THR A 676 -25.00 -45.60 -0.03
N PHE A 677 -25.00 -46.45 1.00
CA PHE A 677 -24.61 -47.86 0.94
C PHE A 677 -25.80 -48.83 1.08
N ASP A 678 -26.96 -48.41 1.59
CA ASP A 678 -28.18 -49.24 1.63
C ASP A 678 -29.48 -48.44 1.35
N PRO A 679 -30.11 -48.61 0.16
CA PRO A 679 -29.55 -49.31 -0.98
C PRO A 679 -28.39 -48.49 -1.60
N PRO A 680 -27.39 -49.12 -2.22
CA PRO A 680 -26.23 -48.39 -2.74
C PRO A 680 -26.62 -47.48 -3.93
N TYR A 681 -26.17 -46.23 -3.91
CA TYR A 681 -26.40 -45.26 -4.98
C TYR A 681 -25.09 -44.60 -5.43
N VAL A 682 -25.03 -44.25 -6.72
CA VAL A 682 -23.95 -43.46 -7.33
C VAL A 682 -24.53 -42.29 -8.11
N MET A 683 -23.72 -41.25 -8.31
CA MET A 683 -24.05 -40.13 -9.19
C MET A 683 -22.95 -39.82 -10.19
N PHE A 684 -23.33 -39.32 -11.36
CA PHE A 684 -22.43 -38.61 -12.26
C PHE A 684 -23.07 -37.29 -12.72
N ALA A 685 -22.24 -36.29 -13.00
CA ALA A 685 -22.69 -34.99 -13.49
C ALA A 685 -22.23 -34.76 -14.93
N ALA A 686 -23.17 -34.40 -15.81
CA ALA A 686 -22.96 -34.21 -17.23
C ALA A 686 -23.29 -32.77 -17.64
N ASN A 687 -22.29 -32.01 -18.10
CA ASN A 687 -22.49 -30.69 -18.68
C ASN A 687 -23.07 -30.79 -20.10
N GLU A 688 -23.92 -29.82 -20.44
CA GLU A 688 -24.40 -29.63 -21.81
C GLU A 688 -23.30 -29.11 -22.73
N ASP A 689 -23.50 -29.25 -24.05
CA ASP A 689 -22.58 -28.73 -25.05
C ASP A 689 -22.78 -27.24 -25.35
N LEU A 690 -21.98 -26.70 -26.27
CA LEU A 690 -22.05 -25.30 -26.72
C LEU A 690 -23.41 -24.93 -27.34
N ALA A 691 -24.17 -25.91 -27.82
CA ALA A 691 -25.48 -25.77 -28.44
C ALA A 691 -26.63 -26.15 -27.46
N SER A 692 -26.34 -26.32 -26.17
CA SER A 692 -27.30 -26.74 -25.13
C SER A 692 -27.92 -28.12 -25.38
N ASN A 693 -27.21 -29.02 -26.06
CA ASN A 693 -27.60 -30.42 -26.16
C ASN A 693 -27.12 -31.21 -24.96
N ARG A 694 -27.98 -32.13 -24.51
CA ARG A 694 -27.68 -33.08 -23.43
C ARG A 694 -26.85 -34.25 -23.95
N LYS A 695 -25.97 -34.77 -23.08
CA LYS A 695 -25.12 -35.92 -23.34
C LYS A 695 -25.91 -37.21 -23.54
N ASP A 696 -25.41 -38.10 -24.39
CA ASP A 696 -26.07 -39.37 -24.72
C ASP A 696 -26.21 -40.29 -23.52
N SER A 697 -25.18 -40.43 -22.67
CA SER A 697 -25.29 -41.22 -21.43
C SER A 697 -26.43 -40.75 -20.53
N THR A 698 -26.68 -39.44 -20.45
CA THR A 698 -27.77 -38.87 -19.65
C THR A 698 -29.12 -39.24 -20.24
N ILE A 699 -29.29 -39.06 -21.56
CA ILE A 699 -30.55 -39.37 -22.25
C ILE A 699 -30.83 -40.87 -22.22
N ASN A 700 -29.82 -41.69 -22.50
CA ASN A 700 -29.94 -43.13 -22.51
C ASN A 700 -30.30 -43.65 -21.12
N ALA A 701 -29.62 -43.20 -20.05
CA ALA A 701 -29.95 -43.62 -18.69
C ALA A 701 -31.39 -43.29 -18.30
N GLU A 702 -31.91 -42.12 -18.68
CA GLU A 702 -33.32 -41.74 -18.44
C GLU A 702 -34.30 -42.57 -19.25
N GLN A 703 -33.99 -42.84 -20.52
CA GLN A 703 -34.91 -43.49 -21.44
C GLN A 703 -34.94 -45.01 -21.30
N SER A 704 -33.79 -45.64 -21.07
CA SER A 704 -33.66 -47.09 -20.85
C SER A 704 -33.91 -47.46 -19.39
N GLY A 705 -33.69 -46.51 -18.47
CA GLY A 705 -33.74 -46.75 -17.03
C GLY A 705 -32.48 -47.41 -16.47
N GLU A 706 -31.41 -47.57 -17.28
CA GLU A 706 -30.29 -48.46 -16.99
C GLU A 706 -28.96 -47.93 -17.51
N PHE A 707 -27.90 -48.10 -16.72
CA PHE A 707 -26.52 -47.79 -17.11
C PHE A 707 -25.51 -48.62 -16.31
N CYS A 708 -24.26 -48.64 -16.74
CA CYS A 708 -23.16 -49.23 -16.00
C CYS A 708 -22.08 -48.18 -15.68
N TRP A 709 -21.38 -48.35 -14.56
CA TRP A 709 -20.16 -47.63 -14.25
C TRP A 709 -18.97 -48.59 -14.26
N ASN A 710 -17.85 -48.14 -14.80
CA ASN A 710 -16.62 -48.90 -14.94
C ASN A 710 -15.50 -48.16 -14.22
N LEU A 711 -14.71 -48.83 -13.38
CA LEU A 711 -13.56 -48.21 -12.76
C LEU A 711 -12.52 -47.85 -13.83
N ALA A 712 -12.18 -46.57 -13.92
CA ALA A 712 -11.12 -46.05 -14.79
C ALA A 712 -9.75 -46.28 -14.13
N THR A 713 -8.89 -47.05 -14.79
CA THR A 713 -7.57 -47.44 -14.26
C THR A 713 -6.43 -46.88 -15.09
N TRP A 714 -5.21 -46.92 -14.55
CA TRP A 714 -4.00 -46.46 -15.21
C TRP A 714 -3.76 -47.13 -16.57
N ASP A 715 -4.00 -48.44 -16.66
CA ASP A 715 -3.84 -49.22 -17.89
C ASP A 715 -4.87 -48.84 -18.96
N LEU A 716 -6.05 -48.35 -18.55
CA LEU A 716 -7.14 -47.96 -19.44
C LEU A 716 -7.16 -46.46 -19.75
N ARG A 717 -6.22 -45.67 -19.23
CA ARG A 717 -6.25 -44.19 -19.29
C ARG A 717 -6.35 -43.63 -20.72
N GLU A 718 -5.71 -44.26 -21.69
CA GLU A 718 -5.75 -43.80 -23.10
C GLU A 718 -7.13 -44.05 -23.70
N SER A 719 -7.74 -45.21 -23.43
CA SER A 719 -9.11 -45.53 -23.84
C SER A 719 -10.13 -44.64 -23.12
N VAL A 720 -9.92 -44.35 -21.83
CA VAL A 720 -10.73 -43.37 -21.09
C VAL A 720 -10.68 -42.01 -21.79
N ASN A 721 -9.49 -41.51 -22.11
CA ASN A 721 -9.33 -40.24 -22.81
C ASN A 721 -9.93 -40.26 -24.23
N ALA A 722 -9.77 -41.35 -24.97
CA ALA A 722 -10.35 -41.51 -26.31
C ALA A 722 -11.89 -41.50 -26.28
N SER A 723 -12.50 -42.13 -25.27
CA SER A 723 -13.96 -42.12 -25.08
C SER A 723 -14.54 -40.76 -24.64
N ALA A 724 -13.70 -39.75 -24.41
CA ALA A 724 -14.15 -38.38 -24.12
C ALA A 724 -14.42 -37.54 -25.38
N GLU A 725 -14.01 -38.03 -26.55
CA GLU A 725 -14.23 -37.37 -27.83
C GLU A 725 -15.73 -37.33 -28.19
N TRP A 726 -16.14 -36.29 -28.90
CA TRP A 726 -17.52 -36.14 -29.36
C TRP A 726 -17.75 -36.89 -30.67
N PHE A 727 -18.63 -37.89 -30.63
CA PHE A 727 -19.12 -38.57 -31.82
C PHE A 727 -20.62 -38.35 -32.02
N ASP A 728 -21.12 -38.72 -33.19
CA ASP A 728 -22.56 -38.78 -33.46
C ASP A 728 -23.19 -39.92 -32.65
N ARG A 729 -24.47 -39.77 -32.26
CA ARG A 729 -25.20 -40.71 -31.39
C ARG A 729 -25.27 -42.14 -31.90
N HIS A 730 -25.00 -42.35 -33.19
CA HIS A 730 -24.99 -43.65 -33.83
C HIS A 730 -23.62 -44.35 -33.83
N VAL A 731 -22.60 -43.72 -33.24
CA VAL A 731 -21.23 -44.25 -33.15
C VAL A 731 -21.02 -44.91 -31.80
N ASP A 732 -20.38 -46.07 -31.82
CA ASP A 732 -20.08 -46.86 -30.64
C ASP A 732 -18.69 -46.51 -30.09
N GLU A 733 -18.62 -45.79 -28.96
CA GLU A 733 -17.33 -45.37 -28.41
C GLU A 733 -16.45 -46.52 -27.91
N PHE A 734 -17.02 -47.70 -27.63
CA PHE A 734 -16.20 -48.87 -27.29
C PHE A 734 -15.33 -49.30 -28.47
N GLU A 735 -15.88 -49.32 -29.68
CA GLU A 735 -15.13 -49.69 -30.88
C GLU A 735 -14.03 -48.66 -31.16
N ARG A 736 -14.33 -47.37 -30.98
CA ARG A 736 -13.37 -46.27 -31.16
C ARG A 736 -12.25 -46.30 -30.12
N ALA A 737 -12.57 -46.61 -28.88
CA ALA A 737 -11.61 -46.71 -27.79
C ALA A 737 -10.84 -48.06 -27.77
N GLY A 738 -11.14 -48.98 -28.69
CA GLY A 738 -10.50 -50.29 -28.80
C GLY A 738 -10.83 -51.24 -27.63
N LEU A 739 -12.04 -51.15 -27.08
CA LEU A 739 -12.45 -51.85 -25.87
C LEU A 739 -13.37 -53.03 -26.17
N GLU A 740 -13.07 -54.18 -25.54
CA GLU A 740 -13.97 -55.33 -25.55
C GLU A 740 -15.13 -55.11 -24.56
N LYS A 741 -16.35 -55.38 -25.03
CA LYS A 741 -17.58 -55.29 -24.24
C LYS A 741 -17.87 -56.60 -23.51
N GLU A 742 -18.47 -56.48 -22.33
CA GLU A 742 -19.10 -57.58 -21.61
C GLU A 742 -20.54 -57.20 -21.26
N GLN A 743 -21.52 -58.05 -21.59
CA GLN A 743 -22.93 -57.76 -21.27
C GLN A 743 -23.18 -57.87 -19.76
N ALA A 744 -23.82 -56.86 -19.18
CA ALA A 744 -24.27 -56.88 -17.80
C ALA A 744 -25.32 -57.99 -17.52
N LYS A 745 -25.38 -58.47 -16.28
CA LYS A 745 -26.21 -59.64 -15.89
C LYS A 745 -27.64 -59.27 -15.55
N ILE A 746 -27.86 -58.09 -14.97
CA ILE A 746 -29.15 -57.60 -14.46
C ILE A 746 -29.69 -56.47 -15.34
N VAL A 747 -28.82 -55.56 -15.81
CA VAL A 747 -29.21 -54.43 -16.68
C VAL A 747 -28.84 -54.68 -18.15
N ASN A 748 -29.55 -54.03 -19.07
CA ASN A 748 -29.33 -54.10 -20.51
C ASN A 748 -28.36 -53.01 -21.01
N ALA A 749 -27.15 -52.98 -20.47
CA ALA A 749 -26.07 -52.11 -20.94
C ALA A 749 -24.72 -52.88 -20.95
N PRO A 750 -23.79 -52.56 -21.87
CA PRO A 750 -22.48 -53.19 -21.87
C PRO A 750 -21.60 -52.64 -20.74
N MET A 751 -20.65 -53.44 -20.27
CA MET A 751 -19.56 -53.07 -19.37
C MET A 751 -18.23 -53.17 -20.11
N VAL A 752 -17.22 -52.45 -19.64
CA VAL A 752 -15.83 -52.56 -20.13
C VAL A 752 -15.21 -53.82 -19.55
N LYS A 753 -15.00 -54.86 -20.35
CA LYS A 753 -14.52 -56.18 -19.88
C LYS A 753 -13.20 -56.09 -19.11
N ALA A 754 -12.29 -55.22 -19.55
CA ALA A 754 -11.00 -55.03 -18.92
C ALA A 754 -11.04 -54.29 -17.57
N SER A 755 -12.14 -53.61 -17.23
CA SER A 755 -12.26 -52.88 -15.98
C SER A 755 -12.43 -53.86 -14.79
N PRO A 756 -11.60 -53.76 -13.74
CA PRO A 756 -11.60 -54.73 -12.65
C PRO A 756 -12.80 -54.59 -11.70
N VAL A 757 -13.46 -53.42 -11.67
CA VAL A 757 -14.65 -53.18 -10.85
C VAL A 757 -15.71 -52.49 -11.71
N ARG A 758 -16.92 -53.06 -11.72
CA ARG A 758 -18.04 -52.58 -12.54
C ARG A 758 -19.34 -52.61 -11.76
N PHE A 759 -20.13 -51.57 -11.89
CA PHE A 759 -21.47 -51.48 -11.29
C PHE A 759 -22.53 -51.54 -12.36
N GLU A 760 -23.57 -52.32 -12.10
CA GLU A 760 -24.82 -52.27 -12.85
C GLU A 760 -25.80 -51.37 -12.10
N CYS A 761 -26.34 -50.37 -12.78
CA CYS A 761 -27.13 -49.32 -12.16
C CYS A 761 -28.52 -49.20 -12.81
N LYS A 762 -29.55 -49.10 -11.97
CA LYS A 762 -30.88 -48.65 -12.40
C LYS A 762 -31.00 -47.15 -12.15
N TYR A 763 -31.39 -46.41 -13.17
CA TYR A 763 -31.69 -44.98 -13.07
C TYR A 763 -32.72 -44.71 -11.97
N TYR A 764 -32.48 -43.67 -11.19
CA TYR A 764 -33.36 -43.24 -10.11
C TYR A 764 -33.95 -41.85 -10.40
N THR A 765 -33.10 -40.85 -10.63
CA THR A 765 -33.53 -39.49 -10.96
C THR A 765 -32.41 -38.68 -11.60
N THR A 766 -32.77 -37.61 -12.31
CA THR A 766 -31.88 -36.53 -12.76
C THR A 766 -32.27 -35.23 -12.07
N LEU A 767 -31.31 -34.54 -11.47
CA LEU A 767 -31.45 -33.15 -11.02
C LEU A 767 -30.75 -32.23 -12.01
N ARG A 768 -31.49 -31.29 -12.61
CA ARG A 768 -30.93 -30.29 -13.51
C ARG A 768 -30.62 -29.00 -12.75
N LEU A 769 -29.36 -28.57 -12.79
CA LEU A 769 -28.92 -27.29 -12.25
C LEU A 769 -28.67 -26.31 -13.40
N PRO A 770 -29.35 -25.15 -13.46
CA PRO A 770 -29.16 -24.17 -14.52
C PRO A 770 -27.79 -23.50 -14.39
N GLY A 771 -27.11 -23.26 -15.51
CA GLY A 771 -25.87 -22.48 -15.56
C GLY A 771 -25.96 -21.25 -16.45
N ASN A 772 -25.00 -20.34 -16.27
CA ASN A 772 -24.84 -19.16 -17.09
C ASN A 772 -23.34 -19.01 -17.45
N PRO A 773 -22.94 -19.11 -18.74
CA PRO A 773 -23.75 -19.40 -19.94
C PRO A 773 -24.32 -20.84 -19.97
N PRO A 774 -25.18 -21.22 -20.96
CA PRO A 774 -25.87 -22.52 -20.99
C PRO A 774 -24.99 -23.77 -20.80
N MET A 775 -23.73 -23.75 -21.25
CA MET A 775 -22.74 -24.83 -20.99
C MET A 775 -22.45 -25.09 -19.49
N GLY A 776 -22.78 -24.13 -18.63
CA GLY A 776 -22.72 -24.29 -17.17
C GLY A 776 -23.87 -25.14 -16.62
N THR A 777 -24.91 -25.40 -17.42
CA THR A 777 -26.02 -26.27 -17.04
C THR A 777 -25.50 -27.69 -16.88
N VAL A 778 -25.91 -28.34 -15.80
CA VAL A 778 -25.45 -29.69 -15.45
C VAL A 778 -26.62 -30.57 -15.06
N ASP A 779 -26.64 -31.76 -15.66
CA ASP A 779 -27.54 -32.85 -15.29
C ASP A 779 -26.81 -33.78 -14.30
N VAL A 780 -27.27 -33.79 -13.06
CA VAL A 780 -26.80 -34.71 -12.01
C VAL A 780 -27.68 -35.95 -12.04
N VAL A 781 -27.16 -37.03 -12.62
CA VAL A 781 -27.85 -38.32 -12.76
C VAL A 781 -27.52 -39.20 -11.57
N ILE A 782 -28.55 -39.73 -10.91
CA ILE A 782 -28.43 -40.65 -9.77
C ILE A 782 -28.96 -42.02 -10.18
N GLY A 783 -28.19 -43.08 -9.90
CA GLY A 783 -28.57 -44.46 -10.15
C GLY A 783 -28.37 -45.37 -8.93
N ARG A 784 -29.29 -46.29 -8.72
CA ARG A 784 -29.21 -47.35 -7.72
C ARG A 784 -28.32 -48.47 -8.26
N VAL A 785 -27.27 -48.82 -7.52
CA VAL A 785 -26.43 -49.98 -7.84
C VAL A 785 -27.21 -51.26 -7.50
N VAL A 786 -27.43 -52.10 -8.50
CA VAL A 786 -28.19 -53.35 -8.36
C VAL A 786 -27.30 -54.59 -8.48
N ALA A 787 -26.11 -54.47 -9.07
CA ALA A 787 -25.09 -55.51 -9.08
C ALA A 787 -23.69 -54.89 -9.09
N ILE A 788 -22.72 -55.61 -8.51
CA ILE A 788 -21.31 -55.23 -8.49
C ILE A 788 -20.50 -56.43 -8.98
N HIS A 789 -19.57 -56.18 -9.92
CA HIS A 789 -18.59 -57.16 -10.38
C HIS A 789 -17.21 -56.72 -9.93
N VAL A 790 -16.48 -57.63 -9.30
CA VAL A 790 -15.08 -57.42 -8.87
C VAL A 790 -14.26 -58.58 -9.40
N ASP A 791 -13.16 -58.27 -10.08
CA ASP A 791 -12.18 -59.24 -10.55
C ASP A 791 -11.31 -59.72 -9.37
N ASP A 792 -11.16 -61.03 -9.20
CA ASP A 792 -10.38 -61.62 -8.09
C ASP A 792 -8.93 -61.11 -8.05
N LYS A 793 -8.37 -60.71 -9.20
CA LYS A 793 -6.99 -60.23 -9.28
C LYS A 793 -6.74 -58.96 -8.45
N VAL A 794 -7.77 -58.16 -8.18
CA VAL A 794 -7.66 -56.93 -7.39
C VAL A 794 -8.05 -57.13 -5.93
N LEU A 795 -8.21 -58.37 -5.47
CA LEU A 795 -8.46 -58.69 -4.07
C LEU A 795 -7.15 -59.01 -3.34
N THR A 796 -7.07 -58.57 -2.08
CA THR A 796 -6.04 -58.97 -1.11
C THR A 796 -6.71 -59.20 0.23
N ASN A 797 -6.61 -60.41 0.77
CA ASN A 797 -7.20 -60.79 2.07
C ASN A 797 -8.71 -60.48 2.21
N GLY A 798 -9.47 -60.57 1.11
CA GLY A 798 -10.91 -60.29 1.10
C GLY A 798 -11.28 -58.82 0.97
N PHE A 799 -10.31 -57.91 0.86
CA PHE A 799 -10.51 -56.50 0.57
C PHE A 799 -10.21 -56.20 -0.90
N ILE A 800 -10.86 -55.19 -1.47
CA ILE A 800 -10.41 -54.59 -2.72
C ILE A 800 -9.10 -53.86 -2.43
N ASP A 801 -8.03 -54.37 -3.02
CA ASP A 801 -6.70 -53.79 -2.93
C ASP A 801 -6.60 -52.64 -3.94
N ILE A 802 -6.72 -51.41 -3.44
CA ILE A 802 -6.74 -50.22 -4.29
C ILE A 802 -5.43 -50.08 -5.09
N ALA A 803 -4.29 -50.47 -4.51
CA ALA A 803 -3.00 -50.44 -5.20
C ALA A 803 -2.99 -51.36 -6.44
N LYS A 804 -3.72 -52.49 -6.41
CA LYS A 804 -3.88 -53.39 -7.57
C LYS A 804 -4.89 -52.89 -8.61
N THR A 805 -5.81 -52.00 -8.21
CA THR A 805 -6.78 -51.41 -9.16
C THR A 805 -6.20 -50.21 -9.91
N GLN A 806 -5.22 -49.51 -9.34
CA GLN A 806 -4.57 -48.31 -9.91
C GLN A 806 -5.55 -47.31 -10.54
N PRO A 807 -6.54 -46.80 -9.78
CA PRO A 807 -7.56 -45.93 -10.33
C PRO A 807 -6.96 -44.58 -10.72
N ILE A 808 -7.45 -44.01 -11.83
CA ILE A 808 -7.12 -42.64 -12.23
C ILE A 808 -8.20 -41.66 -11.78
N ALA A 809 -7.79 -40.44 -11.46
CA ALA A 809 -8.68 -39.38 -11.02
C ALA A 809 -8.39 -38.07 -11.77
N ARG A 810 -9.43 -37.26 -11.98
CA ARG A 810 -9.32 -35.96 -12.62
C ARG A 810 -8.91 -34.89 -11.62
N CYS A 811 -7.91 -34.07 -11.95
CA CYS A 811 -7.45 -32.97 -11.12
C CYS A 811 -7.93 -31.61 -11.68
N GLY A 812 -7.12 -30.56 -11.55
CA GLY A 812 -7.37 -29.27 -12.20
C GLY A 812 -7.01 -29.30 -13.69
N TYR A 813 -7.63 -28.44 -14.48
CA TYR A 813 -7.27 -28.23 -15.89
C TYR A 813 -7.24 -29.54 -16.71
N HIS A 814 -6.12 -29.86 -17.35
CA HIS A 814 -5.89 -31.10 -18.10
C HIS A 814 -5.20 -32.20 -17.28
N GLN A 815 -4.99 -32.01 -15.98
CA GLN A 815 -4.19 -32.90 -15.13
C GLN A 815 -4.99 -34.14 -14.69
N TYR A 816 -4.29 -35.27 -14.59
CA TYR A 816 -4.76 -36.51 -13.99
C TYR A 816 -3.78 -36.95 -12.90
N ALA A 817 -4.28 -37.71 -11.93
CA ALA A 817 -3.49 -38.46 -10.97
C ALA A 817 -3.84 -39.95 -11.08
N HIS A 818 -2.93 -40.83 -10.67
CA HIS A 818 -3.23 -42.23 -10.38
C HIS A 818 -3.01 -42.51 -8.90
N ILE A 819 -3.67 -43.53 -8.35
CA ILE A 819 -3.46 -43.96 -6.97
C ILE A 819 -2.65 -45.25 -6.99
N THR A 820 -1.48 -45.23 -6.36
CA THR A 820 -0.58 -46.38 -6.18
C THR A 820 -0.54 -46.83 -4.73
N GLY A 821 0.18 -47.92 -4.44
CA GLY A 821 0.36 -48.40 -3.06
C GLY A 821 1.05 -47.38 -2.16
N ASP A 822 1.98 -46.58 -2.70
CA ASP A 822 2.72 -45.56 -1.94
C ASP A 822 1.85 -44.34 -1.60
N ASP A 823 0.74 -44.13 -2.31
CA ASP A 823 -0.20 -43.03 -2.09
C ASP A 823 -1.24 -43.33 -0.99
N ILE A 824 -1.33 -44.60 -0.55
CA ILE A 824 -2.36 -45.07 0.38
C ILE A 824 -1.78 -45.14 1.80
N PHE A 825 -2.47 -44.51 2.74
CA PHE A 825 -2.17 -44.61 4.16
C PHE A 825 -3.47 -44.79 4.95
N GLU A 826 -3.41 -45.56 6.04
CA GLU A 826 -4.57 -45.80 6.89
C GLU A 826 -4.75 -44.67 7.91
N MET A 827 -5.96 -44.15 7.99
CA MET A 827 -6.36 -43.20 9.02
C MET A 827 -7.64 -43.68 9.69
N ILE A 828 -7.49 -44.28 10.86
CA ILE A 828 -8.62 -44.71 11.68
C ILE A 828 -9.03 -43.54 12.58
N ILE A 829 -10.29 -43.13 12.49
CA ILE A 829 -10.83 -42.03 13.30
C ILE A 829 -10.74 -42.42 14.79
N PRO A 830 -10.23 -41.55 15.68
CA PRO A 830 -10.25 -41.80 17.12
C PRO A 830 -11.70 -41.80 17.66
N GLY A 831 -12.16 -42.88 18.31
CA GLY A 831 -13.52 -42.93 18.86
C GLY A 831 -14.00 -44.31 19.29
N ASP A 832 -15.26 -44.40 19.74
CA ASP A 832 -15.92 -45.66 20.13
C ASP A 832 -16.00 -46.61 18.92
N PRO A 833 -15.46 -47.85 19.02
CA PRO A 833 -15.53 -48.85 17.95
C PRO A 833 -16.93 -49.12 17.40
N LYS A 834 -17.99 -48.85 18.17
CA LYS A 834 -19.38 -48.99 17.72
C LYS A 834 -19.78 -47.98 16.64
N GLN A 835 -19.14 -46.81 16.58
CA GLN A 835 -19.40 -45.79 15.56
C GLN A 835 -18.68 -46.09 14.24
N LEU A 836 -17.64 -46.93 14.26
CA LEU A 836 -16.91 -47.34 13.05
C LEU A 836 -17.75 -48.24 12.13
N VAL A 837 -18.76 -48.94 12.67
CA VAL A 837 -19.59 -49.88 11.90
C VAL A 837 -20.38 -49.18 10.77
N GLY A 838 -20.78 -47.91 10.96
CA GLY A 838 -21.43 -47.12 9.90
C GLY A 838 -20.48 -46.63 8.80
N LEU A 839 -19.19 -46.47 9.12
CA LEU A 839 -18.15 -46.03 8.18
C LEU A 839 -17.65 -47.18 7.30
N GLU A 840 -17.71 -48.41 7.79
CA GLU A 840 -17.36 -49.62 7.02
C GLU A 840 -18.37 -49.95 5.91
N GLY A 841 -19.58 -49.34 5.92
CA GLY A 841 -20.62 -49.59 4.92
C GLY A 841 -21.18 -51.01 4.92
N ASN A 842 -20.94 -51.81 5.97
CA ASN A 842 -21.33 -53.21 6.06
C ASN A 842 -22.65 -53.39 6.84
N MET A 843 -23.75 -53.57 6.12
CA MET A 843 -25.09 -53.74 6.70
C MET A 843 -25.24 -54.99 7.58
N GLN A 844 -24.48 -56.05 7.33
CA GLN A 844 -24.56 -57.25 8.15
C GLN A 844 -23.99 -56.99 9.55
N ARG A 845 -22.84 -56.32 9.61
CA ARG A 845 -22.21 -55.91 10.87
C ARG A 845 -23.03 -54.84 11.60
N ALA A 846 -23.68 -53.93 10.86
CA ALA A 846 -24.62 -52.94 11.43
C ALA A 846 -25.83 -53.59 12.12
N LYS A 847 -26.36 -54.68 11.55
CA LYS A 847 -27.43 -55.49 12.17
C LYS A 847 -26.93 -56.25 13.41
N GLU A 848 -25.72 -56.78 13.38
CA GLU A 848 -25.11 -57.50 14.50
C GLU A 848 -24.91 -56.62 15.75
N VAL A 849 -24.65 -55.32 15.58
CA VAL A 849 -24.51 -54.35 16.68
C VAL A 849 -25.79 -53.58 17.04
N GLY A 850 -26.92 -53.87 16.37
CA GLY A 850 -28.22 -53.27 16.65
C GLY A 850 -28.40 -51.81 16.19
N ALA A 851 -27.57 -51.33 15.27
CA ALA A 851 -27.63 -49.97 14.73
C ALA A 851 -28.75 -49.78 13.68
N ASP A 852 -29.40 -50.85 13.24
CA ASP A 852 -30.47 -50.90 12.24
C ASP A 852 -31.86 -50.46 12.76
N LYS A 853 -32.01 -50.23 14.07
CA LYS A 853 -33.30 -49.90 14.71
C LYS A 853 -33.64 -48.40 14.74
N VAL A 854 -32.74 -47.52 14.29
CA VAL A 854 -32.98 -46.07 14.24
C VAL A 854 -33.71 -45.72 12.93
N LYS A 855 -35.04 -45.58 12.99
CA LYS A 855 -35.82 -45.12 11.84
C LYS A 855 -35.54 -43.64 11.57
N VAL A 856 -34.93 -43.34 10.43
CA VAL A 856 -34.89 -41.98 9.88
C VAL A 856 -36.26 -41.69 9.25
N ASN A 857 -36.94 -40.63 9.72
CA ASN A 857 -38.20 -40.17 9.14
C ASN A 857 -37.95 -39.65 7.71
N PRO A 858 -38.60 -40.20 6.67
CA PRO A 858 -38.37 -39.77 5.30
C PRO A 858 -39.32 -38.62 4.95
N THR A 859 -39.10 -37.44 5.52
CA THR A 859 -39.61 -36.16 4.97
C THR A 859 -38.85 -34.99 5.62
N GLN A 860 -37.83 -34.51 4.94
CA GLN A 860 -37.46 -33.09 4.88
C GLN A 860 -36.67 -32.83 3.61
#